data_AF-A0A7C3BAQ6-F1
#
_entry.id   AF-A0A7C3BAQ6-F1
#
_cell.length_a   1.000
_cell.length_b   1.000
_cell.length_c   1.000
_cell.angle_alpha   90.00
_cell.angle_beta   90.00
_cell.angle_gamma   90.00
#
_symmetry.space_group_name_H-M   'P 1'
#
loop_
_entity.id
_entity.type
_entity.pdbx_description
1 polymer ?
#
loop_
_entity_poly.entity_id
_entity_poly.type
_entity_poly.pdbx_seq_one_letter_code
_entity_poly.pdbx_strand_id
1 'polypeptide(L)'
;MFLLLGVLLVGLLFWVTPPVVYAATITVNTTDDELTNDGDCSLREAIQAANTDSQVDNCGPGSGDDEIILPAGTYVLAISGTNEDNNASGDLDIKSNLTIKGAGADVTIIDGNQIDRVLHVHYGAIVTINDVKITNGKTPDGANPGDSGEDGGGIYNEGTLTLNDCIVTGNATGNGNGDSVYGGDGGYGGGIANIGTLTVNRCTISNNYTGNGNGNDGYGGDGGGIYNEGTLTLNDSTVSGNQTGNGDLATTGNGGFGGGISNAGSLTMNRCTISGNVTGDGGGTGGDGGGIYNWSGADLTLNNCTLTNNSVGRGGVAADDGLGGGIYDEGGQVQIKNTIIAGNTDPSSRAPDCDYDDLNSVITSQDYNIIGNDTGCNFPAGTHDQVGVDPMLGTLADNGGPTQTHALSAGSPAIDAIPTTSGNCTAGEKDQRSALRASGDNAGGLACDIGAYEVSNTFQQDITGPDTYILHKTKIQVTTQGTLSQLTVLYVPSNHPNAPTAIQTGQYWTFTPNSDASGFTISMTLPFAQTPDQNDRVCRYTGVGQDWDCAADSFDTTNKTITRSGITQFSDWAVGDDVDVPTVITLNALNGRVIHTASWAWGLAAFSAAWGAWAWLTWRRSSGDLLTDIAHKRA
;
A
#
# COMPACT_ATOMS: atom_id res chain seq x y z
N MET A 1 -71.42 57.22 21.28
CA MET A 1 -71.06 56.94 19.87
C MET A 1 -69.58 56.58 19.88
N PHE A 2 -69.24 55.40 19.36
CA PHE A 2 -68.10 54.55 19.78
C PHE A 2 -66.70 55.18 19.81
N LEU A 3 -65.98 54.89 20.88
CA LEU A 3 -64.53 55.11 21.08
C LEU A 3 -63.79 53.92 20.43
N LEU A 4 -62.85 54.18 19.51
CA LEU A 4 -61.92 53.16 18.99
C LEU A 4 -60.50 53.54 19.45
N LEU A 5 -59.95 52.78 20.40
CA LEU A 5 -58.52 52.77 20.71
C LEU A 5 -57.86 51.70 19.82
N GLY A 6 -57.07 52.12 18.84
CA GLY A 6 -56.16 51.25 18.10
C GLY A 6 -54.76 51.31 18.74
N VAL A 7 -54.35 50.26 19.44
CA VAL A 7 -52.97 50.06 19.86
C VAL A 7 -52.24 49.36 18.72
N LEU A 8 -51.32 50.07 18.07
CA LEU A 8 -50.43 49.51 17.06
C LEU A 8 -49.26 48.82 17.78
N LEU A 9 -49.33 47.51 17.99
CA LEU A 9 -48.20 46.71 18.46
C LEU A 9 -47.28 46.44 17.27
N VAL A 10 -46.14 47.13 17.21
CA VAL A 10 -45.07 46.80 16.26
C VAL A 10 -44.36 45.56 16.81
N GLY A 11 -44.72 44.39 16.28
CA GLY A 11 -43.98 43.16 16.53
C GLY A 11 -42.62 43.24 15.85
N LEU A 12 -41.55 43.43 16.63
CA LEU A 12 -40.20 43.11 16.17
C LEU A 12 -40.14 41.58 15.99
N LEU A 13 -40.22 41.12 14.74
CA LEU A 13 -39.78 39.77 14.38
C LEU A 13 -38.25 39.76 14.52
N PHE A 14 -37.73 39.27 15.65
CA PHE A 14 -36.36 38.83 15.72
C PHE A 14 -36.25 37.60 14.80
N TRP A 15 -35.56 37.77 13.67
CA TRP A 15 -35.04 36.63 12.92
C TRP A 15 -33.98 35.98 13.81
N VAL A 16 -34.40 34.98 14.58
CA VAL A 16 -33.45 34.06 15.22
C VAL A 16 -32.91 33.21 14.07
N THR A 17 -31.73 33.57 13.57
CA THR A 17 -30.93 32.65 12.76
C THR A 17 -30.75 31.38 13.61
N PRO A 18 -31.13 30.19 13.12
CA PRO A 18 -30.83 28.97 13.85
C PRO A 18 -29.33 28.95 14.18
N PRO A 19 -28.94 28.55 15.40
CA PRO A 19 -27.53 28.46 15.75
C PRO A 19 -26.86 27.56 14.72
N VAL A 20 -25.72 28.02 14.20
CA VAL A 20 -24.80 27.15 13.46
C VAL A 20 -24.32 26.13 14.48
N VAL A 21 -24.82 24.89 14.38
CA VAL A 21 -24.33 23.77 15.18
C VAL A 21 -23.02 23.36 14.52
N TYR A 22 -21.92 23.57 15.25
CA TYR A 22 -20.62 23.04 14.85
C TYR A 22 -20.55 21.59 15.29
N ALA A 23 -19.97 20.73 14.45
CA ALA A 23 -19.55 19.38 14.79
C ALA A 23 -18.89 19.34 16.18
N ALA A 24 -19.30 18.41 17.07
CA ALA A 24 -18.59 18.24 18.33
C ALA A 24 -17.29 17.47 18.10
N THR A 25 -16.25 17.82 18.86
CA THR A 25 -15.01 17.03 18.92
C THR A 25 -14.99 16.27 20.23
N ILE A 26 -15.01 14.94 20.16
CA ILE A 26 -14.99 14.04 21.31
C ILE A 26 -13.60 13.39 21.36
N THR A 27 -12.83 13.63 22.41
CA THR A 27 -11.47 13.06 22.55
C THR A 27 -11.51 11.89 23.50
N VAL A 28 -11.23 10.70 22.97
CA VAL A 28 -11.06 9.48 23.77
C VAL A 28 -9.80 9.64 24.63
N ASN A 29 -9.89 9.34 25.92
CA ASN A 29 -8.78 9.53 26.87
C ASN A 29 -8.41 8.27 27.66
N THR A 30 -9.13 7.18 27.42
CA THR A 30 -8.87 5.84 27.97
C THR A 30 -8.91 4.80 26.85
N THR A 31 -8.21 3.69 27.01
CA THR A 31 -8.24 2.56 26.08
C THR A 31 -9.23 1.47 26.48
N ASP A 32 -9.83 1.61 27.66
CA ASP A 32 -10.77 0.63 28.19
C ASP A 32 -12.05 0.64 27.33
N ASP A 33 -12.64 -0.55 27.15
CA ASP A 33 -13.93 -0.72 26.49
C ASP A 33 -15.03 -0.82 27.55
N GLU A 34 -15.77 0.27 27.75
CA GLU A 34 -16.68 0.41 28.87
C GLU A 34 -17.86 1.37 28.62
N LEU A 35 -18.78 1.42 29.58
CA LEU A 35 -19.92 2.36 29.67
C LEU A 35 -20.23 2.69 31.14
N THR A 36 -19.22 2.61 32.02
CA THR A 36 -19.37 2.91 33.45
C THR A 36 -19.32 4.42 33.68
N ASN A 37 -19.12 4.86 34.92
CA ASN A 37 -19.13 6.28 35.26
C ASN A 37 -17.99 6.52 36.23
N ASP A 38 -16.79 6.61 35.67
CA ASP A 38 -15.54 6.66 36.40
C ASP A 38 -14.74 7.96 36.12
N GLY A 39 -15.24 8.78 35.20
CA GLY A 39 -14.71 10.09 34.84
C GLY A 39 -13.75 10.08 33.66
N ASP A 40 -13.67 8.98 32.91
CA ASP A 40 -12.95 8.90 31.64
C ASP A 40 -13.90 8.83 30.43
N CYS A 41 -13.34 8.70 29.23
CA CYS A 41 -14.05 8.71 27.96
C CYS A 41 -13.41 7.66 27.03
N SER A 42 -14.04 6.49 26.99
CA SER A 42 -13.70 5.37 26.11
C SER A 42 -14.18 5.58 24.67
N LEU A 43 -13.71 4.73 23.76
CA LEU A 43 -14.20 4.75 22.37
C LEU A 43 -15.70 4.41 22.30
N ARG A 44 -16.16 3.43 23.09
CA ARG A 44 -17.57 3.04 23.12
C ARG A 44 -18.45 4.18 23.63
N GLU A 45 -18.04 4.87 24.70
CA GLU A 45 -18.75 6.05 25.20
C GLU A 45 -18.72 7.21 24.22
N ALA A 46 -17.60 7.44 23.52
CA ALA A 46 -17.50 8.48 22.52
C ALA A 46 -18.47 8.24 21.35
N ILE A 47 -18.56 6.99 20.87
CA ILE A 47 -19.54 6.59 19.85
C ILE A 47 -20.97 6.73 20.41
N GLN A 48 -21.21 6.34 21.66
CA GLN A 48 -22.52 6.48 22.30
C GLN A 48 -22.94 7.95 22.42
N ALA A 49 -22.02 8.84 22.76
CA ALA A 49 -22.24 10.27 22.88
C ALA A 49 -22.54 10.91 21.51
N ALA A 50 -21.83 10.49 20.46
CA ALA A 50 -22.08 10.91 19.08
C ALA A 50 -23.42 10.38 18.53
N ASN A 51 -23.77 9.13 18.84
CA ASN A 51 -25.04 8.53 18.40
C ASN A 51 -26.26 9.20 19.04
N THR A 52 -26.12 9.77 20.25
CA THR A 52 -27.24 10.27 21.05
C THR A 52 -27.27 11.79 21.24
N ASP A 53 -26.29 12.52 20.69
CA ASP A 53 -26.07 13.95 20.95
C ASP A 53 -26.14 14.29 22.45
N SER A 54 -25.71 13.37 23.31
CA SER A 54 -25.89 13.43 24.76
C SER A 54 -24.58 13.06 25.45
N GLN A 55 -24.33 13.68 26.60
CA GLN A 55 -23.12 13.39 27.37
C GLN A 55 -23.15 11.94 27.86
N VAL A 56 -22.05 11.22 27.68
CA VAL A 56 -21.83 9.86 28.20
C VAL A 56 -20.57 9.90 29.03
N ASP A 57 -20.70 9.65 30.33
CA ASP A 57 -19.68 9.91 31.35
C ASP A 57 -18.90 11.24 31.12
N ASN A 58 -17.59 11.19 30.89
CA ASN A 58 -16.76 12.36 30.64
C ASN A 58 -16.58 12.66 29.14
N CYS A 59 -17.16 11.85 28.25
CA CYS A 59 -17.32 12.20 26.83
C CYS A 59 -18.37 13.32 26.70
N GLY A 60 -17.94 14.47 26.17
CA GLY A 60 -18.85 15.57 25.86
C GLY A 60 -19.98 15.13 24.92
N PRO A 61 -21.16 15.77 24.97
CA PRO A 61 -22.26 15.44 24.07
C PRO A 61 -21.85 15.67 22.60
N GLY A 62 -22.29 14.78 21.72
CA GLY A 62 -22.25 14.99 20.27
C GLY A 62 -23.13 16.17 19.84
N SER A 63 -22.90 16.65 18.63
CA SER A 63 -23.81 17.55 17.93
C SER A 63 -23.51 17.62 16.43
N GLY A 64 -24.46 17.20 15.60
CA GLY A 64 -24.30 17.23 14.15
C GLY A 64 -23.41 16.09 13.66
N ASP A 65 -22.49 16.36 12.72
CA ASP A 65 -21.54 15.36 12.25
C ASP A 65 -20.29 15.42 13.15
N ASP A 66 -20.13 14.46 14.07
CA ASP A 66 -19.10 14.55 15.12
C ASP A 66 -17.70 14.12 14.65
N GLU A 67 -16.64 14.60 15.34
CA GLU A 67 -15.26 14.12 15.17
C GLU A 67 -14.78 13.45 16.46
N ILE A 68 -14.56 12.13 16.41
CA ILE A 68 -13.93 11.34 17.46
C ILE A 68 -12.41 11.34 17.22
N ILE A 69 -11.67 11.96 18.12
CA ILE A 69 -10.21 11.89 18.14
C ILE A 69 -9.80 10.66 18.96
N LEU A 70 -9.09 9.75 18.30
CA LEU A 70 -8.61 8.50 18.86
C LEU A 70 -7.07 8.55 18.97
N PRO A 71 -6.50 8.88 20.14
CA PRO A 71 -5.05 8.88 20.34
C PRO A 71 -4.39 7.53 20.02
N ALA A 72 -3.06 7.54 19.89
CA ALA A 72 -2.31 6.30 19.77
C ALA A 72 -2.56 5.38 20.99
N GLY A 73 -2.89 4.13 20.73
CA GLY A 73 -3.34 3.18 21.73
C GLY A 73 -3.91 1.91 21.11
N THR A 74 -4.17 0.91 21.94
CA THR A 74 -4.88 -0.31 21.57
C THR A 74 -6.19 -0.35 22.36
N TYR A 75 -7.29 -0.16 21.65
CA TYR A 75 -8.66 -0.14 22.15
C TYR A 75 -9.22 -1.55 21.99
N VAL A 76 -9.07 -2.37 23.04
CA VAL A 76 -9.46 -3.78 23.01
C VAL A 76 -10.91 -3.89 23.46
N LEU A 77 -11.79 -4.41 22.59
CA LEU A 77 -13.18 -4.66 22.96
C LEU A 77 -13.24 -5.75 24.04
N ALA A 78 -14.01 -5.46 25.10
CA ALA A 78 -14.04 -6.25 26.33
C ALA A 78 -15.47 -6.64 26.75
N ILE A 79 -16.49 -5.95 26.25
CA ILE A 79 -17.89 -6.24 26.60
C ILE A 79 -18.45 -7.28 25.64
N SER A 80 -18.46 -8.56 26.03
CA SER A 80 -19.07 -9.62 25.19
C SER A 80 -20.58 -9.43 25.03
N GLY A 81 -21.02 -9.59 23.79
CA GLY A 81 -22.41 -9.54 23.34
C GLY A 81 -22.42 -9.94 21.86
N THR A 82 -23.59 -10.29 21.35
CA THR A 82 -23.80 -10.67 19.94
C THR A 82 -25.19 -10.20 19.54
N ASN A 83 -25.39 -9.78 18.29
CA ASN A 83 -26.70 -9.30 17.81
C ASN A 83 -27.27 -8.16 18.68
N GLU A 84 -26.40 -7.27 19.15
CA GLU A 84 -26.76 -6.10 19.92
C GLU A 84 -26.49 -4.88 19.06
N ASP A 85 -27.50 -4.05 18.83
CA ASP A 85 -27.36 -2.93 17.89
C ASP A 85 -27.32 -1.57 18.59
N ASN A 86 -27.25 -1.45 19.92
CA ASN A 86 -27.31 -0.17 20.65
C ASN A 86 -25.95 0.25 21.24
N ASN A 87 -24.85 -0.28 20.70
CA ASN A 87 -23.49 0.01 21.12
C ASN A 87 -23.25 -0.31 22.62
N ALA A 88 -24.02 -1.23 23.18
CA ALA A 88 -23.96 -1.63 24.59
C ALA A 88 -23.00 -2.79 24.84
N SER A 89 -22.76 -3.64 23.84
CA SER A 89 -21.86 -4.80 23.92
C SER A 89 -21.51 -5.33 22.53
N GLY A 90 -20.51 -6.19 22.42
CA GLY A 90 -20.08 -6.77 21.15
C GLY A 90 -19.29 -5.75 20.34
N ASP A 91 -19.67 -5.60 19.07
CA ASP A 91 -19.12 -4.60 18.17
C ASP A 91 -19.48 -3.17 18.59
N LEU A 92 -18.93 -2.20 17.86
CA LEU A 92 -19.20 -0.78 18.05
C LEU A 92 -20.20 -0.32 16.99
N ASP A 93 -21.44 -0.03 17.41
CA ASP A 93 -22.50 0.44 16.50
C ASP A 93 -22.44 1.94 16.25
N ILE A 94 -22.29 2.31 14.99
CA ILE A 94 -22.30 3.71 14.56
C ILE A 94 -23.62 4.00 13.84
N LYS A 95 -24.44 4.87 14.43
CA LYS A 95 -25.79 5.22 13.95
C LYS A 95 -25.93 6.67 13.49
N SER A 96 -24.99 7.54 13.85
CA SER A 96 -24.94 8.93 13.41
C SER A 96 -23.79 9.17 12.45
N ASN A 97 -23.80 10.35 11.82
CA ASN A 97 -22.69 10.78 11.00
C ASN A 97 -21.51 11.15 11.89
N LEU A 98 -20.33 10.59 11.62
CA LEU A 98 -19.14 10.94 12.37
C LEU A 98 -17.85 10.66 11.61
N THR A 99 -16.77 11.26 12.10
CA THR A 99 -15.40 10.95 11.69
C THR A 99 -14.63 10.36 12.87
N ILE A 100 -14.03 9.18 12.70
CA ILE A 100 -13.02 8.63 13.62
C ILE A 100 -11.64 8.97 13.05
N LYS A 101 -10.81 9.61 13.86
CA LYS A 101 -9.46 10.04 13.46
C LYS A 101 -8.40 9.48 14.40
N GLY A 102 -7.65 8.52 13.89
CA GLY A 102 -6.48 7.97 14.58
C GLY A 102 -5.24 8.85 14.47
N ALA A 103 -4.19 8.46 15.21
CA ALA A 103 -2.86 9.07 15.14
C ALA A 103 -1.93 8.38 14.10
N GLY A 104 -2.44 7.39 13.38
CA GLY A 104 -1.69 6.52 12.44
C GLY A 104 -2.12 5.07 12.61
N ALA A 105 -2.37 4.35 11.51
CA ALA A 105 -2.91 2.99 11.57
C ALA A 105 -1.98 1.98 12.29
N ASP A 106 -0.66 2.19 12.26
CA ASP A 106 0.29 1.34 12.99
C ASP A 106 0.26 1.51 14.51
N VAL A 107 -0.30 2.63 15.00
CA VAL A 107 -0.26 3.02 16.42
C VAL A 107 -1.64 3.24 17.04
N THR A 108 -2.70 3.27 16.23
CA THR A 108 -4.09 3.41 16.68
C THR A 108 -4.85 2.17 16.27
N ILE A 109 -5.09 1.28 17.23
CA ILE A 109 -5.59 -0.08 16.96
C ILE A 109 -6.92 -0.26 17.67
N ILE A 110 -7.99 -0.54 16.93
CA ILE A 110 -9.25 -1.07 17.45
C ILE A 110 -9.18 -2.59 17.30
N ASP A 111 -9.11 -3.28 18.42
CA ASP A 111 -8.93 -4.73 18.50
C ASP A 111 -10.24 -5.36 18.97
N GLY A 112 -10.90 -6.12 18.09
CA GLY A 112 -12.16 -6.80 18.37
C GLY A 112 -12.03 -7.98 19.34
N ASN A 113 -10.81 -8.36 19.74
CA ASN A 113 -10.54 -9.37 20.76
C ASN A 113 -11.24 -10.74 20.53
N GLN A 114 -11.66 -10.99 19.29
CA GLN A 114 -12.45 -12.12 18.84
C GLN A 114 -13.75 -12.32 19.65
N ILE A 115 -14.31 -11.26 20.24
CA ILE A 115 -15.56 -11.36 21.00
C ILE A 115 -16.79 -11.21 20.11
N ASP A 116 -16.68 -10.37 19.08
CA ASP A 116 -17.66 -10.10 18.04
C ASP A 116 -16.93 -9.43 16.85
N ARG A 117 -17.68 -8.92 15.87
CA ARG A 117 -17.20 -7.91 14.91
C ARG A 117 -16.55 -6.71 15.62
N VAL A 118 -15.78 -5.90 14.89
CA VAL A 118 -15.23 -4.65 15.43
C VAL A 118 -16.21 -3.48 15.30
N LEU A 119 -16.73 -3.22 14.10
CA LEU A 119 -17.55 -2.05 13.78
C LEU A 119 -18.78 -2.41 12.94
N HIS A 120 -19.94 -1.89 13.31
CA HIS A 120 -21.16 -1.92 12.49
C HIS A 120 -21.60 -0.50 12.15
N VAL A 121 -21.54 -0.15 10.87
CA VAL A 121 -22.05 1.13 10.35
C VAL A 121 -23.48 0.94 9.89
N HIS A 122 -24.43 1.44 10.70
CA HIS A 122 -25.86 1.25 10.48
C HIS A 122 -26.39 2.07 9.31
N TYR A 123 -27.53 1.63 8.78
CA TYR A 123 -28.22 2.31 7.69
C TYR A 123 -28.47 3.80 7.98
N GLY A 124 -28.07 4.66 7.03
CA GLY A 124 -28.23 6.10 7.11
C GLY A 124 -27.09 6.86 7.79
N ALA A 125 -26.16 6.16 8.46
CA ALA A 125 -24.94 6.78 8.97
C ALA A 125 -23.94 7.08 7.84
N ILE A 126 -23.30 8.27 7.90
CA ILE A 126 -22.20 8.65 7.02
C ILE A 126 -20.92 8.75 7.86
N VAL A 127 -20.03 7.79 7.67
CA VAL A 127 -18.86 7.59 8.53
C VAL A 127 -17.57 7.75 7.73
N THR A 128 -16.61 8.49 8.28
CA THR A 128 -15.22 8.50 7.79
C THR A 128 -14.29 7.96 8.87
N ILE A 129 -13.43 7.01 8.55
CA ILE A 129 -12.40 6.49 9.46
C ILE A 129 -11.05 6.77 8.81
N ASN A 130 -10.17 7.45 9.54
CA ASN A 130 -8.83 7.79 9.09
C ASN A 130 -7.79 7.23 10.05
N ASP A 131 -6.70 6.69 9.50
CA ASP A 131 -5.47 6.41 10.26
C ASP A 131 -5.65 5.42 11.43
N VAL A 132 -6.46 4.36 11.22
CA VAL A 132 -6.77 3.34 12.23
C VAL A 132 -6.52 1.92 11.69
N LYS A 133 -6.04 1.04 12.57
CA LYS A 133 -6.05 -0.42 12.34
C LYS A 133 -7.26 -1.07 13.01
N ILE A 134 -7.99 -1.87 12.25
CA ILE A 134 -9.15 -2.65 12.68
C ILE A 134 -8.77 -4.13 12.58
N THR A 135 -8.75 -4.82 13.72
CA THR A 135 -8.15 -6.16 13.79
C THR A 135 -8.82 -7.07 14.79
N ASN A 136 -8.60 -8.39 14.63
CA ASN A 136 -9.05 -9.43 15.54
C ASN A 136 -10.56 -9.41 15.82
N GLY A 137 -11.39 -8.87 14.93
CA GLY A 137 -12.83 -9.09 14.99
C GLY A 137 -13.16 -10.54 14.64
N LYS A 138 -14.13 -11.13 15.34
CA LYS A 138 -14.68 -12.45 15.03
C LYS A 138 -16.17 -12.49 15.30
N THR A 139 -16.98 -12.56 14.26
CA THR A 139 -18.42 -12.71 14.41
C THR A 139 -18.82 -14.09 14.94
N PRO A 140 -20.03 -14.23 15.51
CA PRO A 140 -20.53 -15.50 16.06
C PRO A 140 -20.73 -16.58 14.99
N ASP A 141 -20.47 -17.83 15.38
CA ASP A 141 -20.87 -19.01 14.60
C ASP A 141 -22.42 -19.14 14.61
N GLY A 142 -22.97 -19.86 13.64
CA GLY A 142 -24.40 -20.18 13.58
C GLY A 142 -24.92 -20.80 14.89
N ALA A 143 -26.03 -20.26 15.42
CA ALA A 143 -26.50 -20.65 16.75
C ALA A 143 -27.10 -22.07 16.80
N ASN A 144 -27.79 -22.48 15.73
CA ASN A 144 -28.47 -23.77 15.62
C ASN A 144 -28.12 -24.48 14.31
N PRO A 145 -28.39 -25.80 14.19
CA PRO A 145 -28.23 -26.50 12.92
C PRO A 145 -29.06 -25.84 11.81
N GLY A 146 -28.40 -25.49 10.71
CA GLY A 146 -28.94 -24.74 9.58
C GLY A 146 -28.66 -23.24 9.62
N ASP A 147 -28.20 -22.69 10.75
CA ASP A 147 -27.88 -21.26 10.85
C ASP A 147 -26.49 -20.98 10.28
N SER A 148 -26.39 -19.91 9.49
CA SER A 148 -25.12 -19.41 8.98
C SER A 148 -24.35 -18.62 10.06
N GLY A 149 -23.04 -18.50 9.90
CA GLY A 149 -22.24 -17.53 10.65
C GLY A 149 -22.56 -16.10 10.22
N GLU A 150 -22.31 -15.14 11.10
CA GLU A 150 -22.61 -13.72 10.82
C GLU A 150 -21.51 -13.04 9.96
N ASP A 151 -21.89 -12.02 9.20
CA ASP A 151 -21.03 -11.37 8.20
C ASP A 151 -20.13 -10.27 8.75
N GLY A 152 -19.08 -9.89 8.02
CA GLY A 152 -18.27 -8.70 8.31
C GLY A 152 -17.41 -8.86 9.55
N GLY A 153 -16.36 -9.69 9.49
CA GLY A 153 -15.54 -10.00 10.65
C GLY A 153 -14.90 -8.76 11.29
N GLY A 154 -14.40 -7.84 10.47
CA GLY A 154 -13.90 -6.54 10.94
C GLY A 154 -15.00 -5.49 10.93
N ILE A 155 -15.61 -5.28 9.77
CA ILE A 155 -16.58 -4.22 9.53
C ILE A 155 -17.80 -4.76 8.79
N TYR A 156 -18.98 -4.34 9.22
CA TYR A 156 -20.22 -4.50 8.47
C TYR A 156 -20.81 -3.13 8.17
N ASN A 157 -20.96 -2.82 6.89
CA ASN A 157 -21.40 -1.52 6.42
C ASN A 157 -22.74 -1.59 5.70
N GLU A 158 -23.76 -1.02 6.33
CA GLU A 158 -25.09 -0.79 5.78
C GLU A 158 -25.33 0.71 5.46
N GLY A 159 -24.44 1.59 5.93
CA GLY A 159 -24.47 3.03 5.69
C GLY A 159 -23.56 3.48 4.55
N THR A 160 -22.96 4.65 4.71
CA THR A 160 -21.92 5.18 3.82
C THR A 160 -20.61 5.28 4.59
N LEU A 161 -19.62 4.48 4.23
CA LEU A 161 -18.33 4.40 4.91
C LEU A 161 -17.20 4.85 3.97
N THR A 162 -16.34 5.74 4.46
CA THR A 162 -15.05 6.05 3.85
C THR A 162 -13.92 5.63 4.77
N LEU A 163 -13.00 4.80 4.28
CA LEU A 163 -11.75 4.44 4.94
C LEU A 163 -10.59 5.15 4.26
N ASN A 164 -9.76 5.85 5.03
CA ASN A 164 -8.54 6.49 4.53
C ASN A 164 -7.33 6.07 5.36
N ASP A 165 -6.29 5.58 4.69
CA ASP A 165 -5.00 5.28 5.33
C ASP A 165 -5.16 4.28 6.52
N CYS A 166 -6.10 3.34 6.37
CA CYS A 166 -6.46 2.35 7.38
C CYS A 166 -5.84 0.97 7.08
N ILE A 167 -5.77 0.12 8.12
CA ILE A 167 -5.42 -1.29 8.00
C ILE A 167 -6.58 -2.14 8.52
N VAL A 168 -7.15 -3.01 7.69
CA VAL A 168 -8.17 -4.00 8.10
C VAL A 168 -7.55 -5.39 8.01
N THR A 169 -7.21 -6.00 9.14
CA THR A 169 -6.42 -7.23 9.13
C THR A 169 -6.67 -8.20 10.26
N GLY A 170 -6.53 -9.50 10.01
CA GLY A 170 -6.65 -10.52 11.04
C GLY A 170 -8.07 -10.65 11.58
N ASN A 171 -9.07 -10.26 10.79
CA ASN A 171 -10.48 -10.41 11.16
C ASN A 171 -11.04 -11.71 10.58
N ALA A 172 -12.04 -12.27 11.25
CA ALA A 172 -12.68 -13.51 10.86
C ALA A 172 -14.21 -13.41 10.94
N THR A 173 -14.94 -14.13 10.09
CA THR A 173 -16.37 -14.38 10.34
C THR A 173 -16.61 -15.70 11.06
N GLY A 174 -17.81 -15.85 11.59
CA GLY A 174 -18.30 -17.09 12.19
C GLY A 174 -18.51 -18.19 11.17
N ASN A 175 -18.34 -19.43 11.61
CA ASN A 175 -18.66 -20.61 10.82
C ASN A 175 -20.17 -20.84 10.80
N GLY A 176 -20.66 -21.49 9.75
CA GLY A 176 -21.99 -22.04 9.77
C GLY A 176 -22.12 -23.18 10.76
N ASN A 177 -23.34 -23.44 11.21
CA ASN A 177 -23.64 -24.56 12.09
C ASN A 177 -24.55 -25.53 11.35
N GLY A 178 -24.06 -26.74 11.11
CA GLY A 178 -24.84 -27.77 10.44
C GLY A 178 -24.70 -29.13 11.08
N ASP A 179 -25.61 -30.02 10.71
CA ASP A 179 -25.66 -31.41 11.11
C ASP A 179 -25.88 -32.32 9.89
N SER A 180 -26.25 -33.59 10.13
CA SER A 180 -26.51 -34.54 9.04
C SER A 180 -27.72 -34.22 8.15
N VAL A 181 -28.53 -33.24 8.53
CA VAL A 181 -29.78 -32.86 7.85
C VAL A 181 -29.67 -31.45 7.28
N TYR A 182 -29.15 -30.50 8.06
CA TYR A 182 -29.07 -29.08 7.71
C TYR A 182 -27.62 -28.65 7.52
N GLY A 183 -27.33 -27.97 6.42
CA GLY A 183 -26.09 -27.23 6.23
C GLY A 183 -26.24 -25.81 6.77
N GLY A 184 -25.18 -25.29 7.40
CA GLY A 184 -25.06 -23.88 7.74
C GLY A 184 -23.83 -23.30 7.04
N ASP A 185 -23.98 -22.09 6.49
CA ASP A 185 -22.93 -21.45 5.68
C ASP A 185 -22.01 -20.58 6.54
N GLY A 186 -20.76 -20.42 6.13
CA GLY A 186 -19.86 -19.45 6.75
C GLY A 186 -20.29 -18.01 6.48
N GLY A 187 -20.04 -17.10 7.42
CA GLY A 187 -20.34 -15.68 7.22
C GLY A 187 -19.44 -15.03 6.17
N TYR A 188 -19.93 -14.01 5.47
CA TYR A 188 -19.28 -13.35 4.35
C TYR A 188 -18.47 -12.12 4.76
N GLY A 189 -17.44 -11.76 3.98
CA GLY A 189 -16.66 -10.54 4.21
C GLY A 189 -15.76 -10.65 5.42
N GLY A 190 -14.73 -11.50 5.35
CA GLY A 190 -13.82 -11.77 6.47
C GLY A 190 -13.25 -10.50 7.09
N GLY A 191 -12.84 -9.55 6.25
CA GLY A 191 -12.47 -8.21 6.67
C GLY A 191 -13.67 -7.27 6.71
N ILE A 192 -14.36 -7.13 5.58
CA ILE A 192 -15.46 -6.18 5.40
C ILE A 192 -16.62 -6.83 4.66
N ALA A 193 -17.83 -6.72 5.19
CA ALA A 193 -19.05 -6.94 4.43
C ALA A 193 -19.73 -5.59 4.15
N ASN A 194 -19.94 -5.27 2.87
CA ASN A 194 -20.52 -4.02 2.41
C ASN A 194 -21.82 -4.26 1.66
N ILE A 195 -22.94 -3.91 2.28
CA ILE A 195 -24.25 -3.83 1.60
C ILE A 195 -24.67 -2.38 1.31
N GLY A 196 -23.98 -1.41 1.91
CA GLY A 196 -24.15 0.03 1.68
C GLY A 196 -23.19 0.61 0.63
N THR A 197 -22.66 1.80 0.90
CA THR A 197 -21.63 2.44 0.06
C THR A 197 -20.30 2.47 0.80
N LEU A 198 -19.24 1.96 0.16
CA LEU A 198 -17.90 1.91 0.72
C LEU A 198 -16.88 2.55 -0.23
N THR A 199 -16.13 3.52 0.29
CA THR A 199 -14.93 4.07 -0.37
C THR A 199 -13.70 3.73 0.45
N VAL A 200 -12.70 3.11 -0.18
CA VAL A 200 -11.44 2.68 0.45
C VAL A 200 -10.29 3.38 -0.25
N ASN A 201 -9.57 4.24 0.47
CA ASN A 201 -8.46 5.00 -0.07
C ASN A 201 -7.17 4.69 0.69
N ARG A 202 -6.12 4.28 -0.02
CA ARG A 202 -4.79 4.04 0.57
C ARG A 202 -4.81 3.08 1.76
N CYS A 203 -5.69 2.07 1.72
CA CYS A 203 -5.82 1.11 2.81
C CYS A 203 -5.18 -0.23 2.47
N THR A 204 -4.81 -0.97 3.52
CA THR A 204 -4.41 -2.38 3.41
C THR A 204 -5.49 -3.27 4.03
N ILE A 205 -6.09 -4.15 3.23
CA ILE A 205 -7.03 -5.17 3.68
C ILE A 205 -6.34 -6.53 3.53
N SER A 206 -5.93 -7.13 4.64
CA SER A 206 -5.07 -8.31 4.57
C SER A 206 -5.26 -9.34 5.66
N ASN A 207 -4.96 -10.61 5.35
CA ASN A 207 -5.01 -11.70 6.33
C ASN A 207 -6.36 -11.78 7.05
N ASN A 208 -7.45 -11.54 6.34
CA ASN A 208 -8.80 -11.75 6.86
C ASN A 208 -9.35 -13.08 6.34
N TYR A 209 -10.25 -13.68 7.10
CA TYR A 209 -10.74 -15.03 6.88
C TYR A 209 -12.26 -15.08 6.96
N THR A 210 -12.94 -15.78 6.06
CA THR A 210 -14.35 -16.12 6.31
C THR A 210 -14.49 -17.45 7.04
N GLY A 211 -15.64 -17.67 7.67
CA GLY A 211 -15.99 -18.91 8.33
C GLY A 211 -16.24 -20.06 7.35
N ASN A 212 -16.11 -21.28 7.86
CA ASN A 212 -16.39 -22.49 7.08
C ASN A 212 -17.89 -22.80 7.07
N GLY A 213 -18.34 -23.45 5.99
CA GLY A 213 -19.61 -24.15 5.96
C GLY A 213 -19.53 -25.48 6.70
N ASN A 214 -20.60 -25.86 7.40
CA ASN A 214 -20.67 -27.11 8.14
C ASN A 214 -22.00 -27.82 7.91
N GLY A 215 -21.99 -29.14 8.06
CA GLY A 215 -23.16 -29.99 7.90
C GLY A 215 -23.61 -30.15 6.46
N ASN A 216 -24.76 -30.76 6.26
CA ASN A 216 -25.24 -31.22 4.95
C ASN A 216 -25.29 -30.10 3.90
N ASP A 217 -24.20 -29.99 3.13
CA ASP A 217 -23.95 -29.02 2.06
C ASP A 217 -23.77 -27.58 2.54
N GLY A 218 -23.16 -27.37 3.72
CA GLY A 218 -22.78 -26.03 4.16
C GLY A 218 -21.67 -25.42 3.29
N TYR A 219 -21.83 -24.16 2.88
CA TYR A 219 -20.91 -23.43 2.01
C TYR A 219 -19.91 -22.61 2.82
N GLY A 220 -18.67 -22.49 2.32
CA GLY A 220 -17.72 -21.54 2.87
C GLY A 220 -18.18 -20.09 2.64
N GLY A 221 -17.80 -19.18 3.53
CA GLY A 221 -18.19 -17.78 3.37
C GLY A 221 -17.44 -17.08 2.24
N ASP A 222 -18.09 -16.18 1.50
CA ASP A 222 -17.50 -15.45 0.38
C ASP A 222 -16.78 -14.16 0.77
N GLY A 223 -15.82 -13.74 -0.05
CA GLY A 223 -15.14 -12.46 0.13
C GLY A 223 -14.18 -12.47 1.31
N GLY A 224 -13.09 -13.22 1.21
CA GLY A 224 -12.12 -13.38 2.30
C GLY A 224 -11.63 -12.03 2.84
N GLY A 225 -11.35 -11.08 1.95
CA GLY A 225 -11.09 -9.68 2.30
C GLY A 225 -12.38 -8.88 2.37
N ILE A 226 -13.09 -8.77 1.25
CA ILE A 226 -14.31 -7.96 1.11
C ILE A 226 -15.43 -8.75 0.44
N TYR A 227 -16.61 -8.75 1.04
CA TYR A 227 -17.86 -9.06 0.35
C TYR A 227 -18.59 -7.75 0.01
N ASN A 228 -18.94 -7.54 -1.26
CA ASN A 228 -19.62 -6.33 -1.72
C ASN A 228 -20.94 -6.67 -2.44
N GLU A 229 -22.06 -6.39 -1.78
CA GLU A 229 -23.38 -6.38 -2.40
C GLU A 229 -23.81 -4.97 -2.82
N GLY A 230 -23.25 -3.95 -2.17
CA GLY A 230 -23.53 -2.55 -2.44
C GLY A 230 -22.60 -1.90 -3.48
N THR A 231 -22.20 -0.66 -3.23
CA THR A 231 -21.25 0.08 -4.07
C THR A 231 -19.89 0.17 -3.40
N LEU A 232 -18.84 -0.21 -4.12
CA LEU A 232 -17.47 -0.22 -3.64
C LEU A 232 -16.53 0.52 -4.60
N THR A 233 -15.78 1.48 -4.06
CA THR A 233 -14.65 2.10 -4.76
C THR A 233 -13.36 1.89 -3.98
N LEU A 234 -12.36 1.25 -4.60
CA LEU A 234 -11.01 1.14 -4.06
C LEU A 234 -10.06 2.05 -4.83
N ASN A 235 -9.26 2.84 -4.11
CA ASN A 235 -8.22 3.69 -4.67
C ASN A 235 -6.91 3.45 -3.93
N ASP A 236 -5.82 3.26 -4.69
CA ASP A 236 -4.45 3.28 -4.15
C ASP A 236 -4.24 2.26 -3.00
N SER A 237 -4.97 1.15 -3.04
CA SER A 237 -5.13 0.20 -1.93
C SER A 237 -4.62 -1.20 -2.27
N THR A 238 -4.35 -1.98 -1.22
CA THR A 238 -3.88 -3.38 -1.35
C THR A 238 -4.84 -4.33 -0.64
N VAL A 239 -5.31 -5.34 -1.37
CA VAL A 239 -6.06 -6.48 -0.81
C VAL A 239 -5.21 -7.73 -0.95
N SER A 240 -4.73 -8.28 0.17
CA SER A 240 -3.72 -9.35 0.09
C SER A 240 -3.77 -10.38 1.20
N GLY A 241 -3.41 -11.62 0.88
CA GLY A 241 -3.33 -12.70 1.87
C GLY A 241 -4.66 -13.00 2.56
N ASN A 242 -5.80 -12.63 1.97
CA ASN A 242 -7.10 -12.97 2.51
C ASN A 242 -7.54 -14.35 2.03
N GLN A 243 -8.36 -15.03 2.84
CA GLN A 243 -8.78 -16.39 2.55
C GLN A 243 -10.28 -16.58 2.82
N THR A 244 -10.97 -17.28 1.92
CA THR A 244 -12.32 -17.74 2.22
C THR A 244 -12.34 -19.06 2.97
N GLY A 245 -13.42 -19.31 3.70
CA GLY A 245 -13.66 -20.57 4.40
C GLY A 245 -13.95 -21.72 3.44
N ASN A 246 -13.72 -22.93 3.93
CA ASN A 246 -14.04 -24.14 3.20
C ASN A 246 -15.54 -24.42 3.25
N GLY A 247 -16.06 -25.12 2.25
CA GLY A 247 -17.36 -25.80 2.37
C GLY A 247 -17.26 -27.04 3.26
N ASP A 248 -18.39 -27.71 3.49
CA ASP A 248 -18.36 -29.01 4.15
C ASP A 248 -17.63 -30.03 3.27
N LEU A 249 -16.40 -30.36 3.68
CA LEU A 249 -15.53 -31.32 3.00
C LEU A 249 -16.05 -32.76 3.05
N ALA A 250 -17.04 -33.05 3.92
CA ALA A 250 -17.66 -34.36 4.03
C ALA A 250 -18.85 -34.57 3.07
N THR A 251 -19.45 -33.49 2.57
CA THR A 251 -20.59 -33.54 1.65
C THR A 251 -20.30 -32.75 0.37
N THR A 252 -21.31 -32.13 -0.25
CA THR A 252 -21.17 -31.35 -1.48
C THR A 252 -21.13 -29.84 -1.25
N GLY A 253 -20.79 -29.39 -0.04
CA GLY A 253 -20.61 -27.96 0.25
C GLY A 253 -19.44 -27.36 -0.51
N ASN A 254 -19.64 -26.21 -1.15
CA ASN A 254 -18.60 -25.54 -1.95
C ASN A 254 -17.70 -24.65 -1.07
N GLY A 255 -16.45 -24.48 -1.49
CA GLY A 255 -15.58 -23.45 -0.91
C GLY A 255 -16.09 -22.04 -1.19
N GLY A 256 -15.77 -21.08 -0.32
CA GLY A 256 -16.22 -19.70 -0.50
C GLY A 256 -15.54 -19.01 -1.69
N PHE A 257 -16.29 -18.16 -2.39
CA PHE A 257 -15.87 -17.45 -3.60
C PHE A 257 -15.17 -16.13 -3.29
N GLY A 258 -14.29 -15.68 -4.19
CA GLY A 258 -13.69 -14.35 -4.06
C GLY A 258 -12.68 -14.27 -2.92
N GLY A 259 -11.54 -14.96 -3.05
CA GLY A 259 -10.51 -15.02 -1.99
C GLY A 259 -10.12 -13.63 -1.48
N GLY A 260 -9.93 -12.69 -2.40
CA GLY A 260 -9.76 -11.27 -2.08
C GLY A 260 -11.11 -10.56 -1.95
N ILE A 261 -11.88 -10.53 -3.04
CA ILE A 261 -13.15 -9.80 -3.13
C ILE A 261 -14.22 -10.67 -3.79
N SER A 262 -15.40 -10.76 -3.19
CA SER A 262 -16.62 -11.25 -3.85
C SER A 262 -17.55 -10.06 -4.11
N ASN A 263 -17.88 -9.82 -5.38
CA ASN A 263 -18.64 -8.66 -5.84
C ASN A 263 -19.99 -9.07 -6.43
N ALA A 264 -21.06 -8.84 -5.68
CA ALA A 264 -22.46 -8.97 -6.09
C ALA A 264 -23.09 -7.63 -6.51
N GLY A 265 -22.41 -6.50 -6.24
CA GLY A 265 -22.86 -5.16 -6.59
C GLY A 265 -21.99 -4.45 -7.63
N SER A 266 -21.61 -3.21 -7.35
CA SER A 266 -20.72 -2.41 -8.21
C SER A 266 -19.35 -2.23 -7.58
N LEU A 267 -18.28 -2.57 -8.31
CA LEU A 267 -16.89 -2.44 -7.89
C LEU A 267 -16.09 -1.63 -8.91
N THR A 268 -15.52 -0.52 -8.46
CA THR A 268 -14.51 0.24 -9.21
C THR A 268 -13.18 0.24 -8.46
N MET A 269 -12.11 -0.11 -9.15
CA MET A 269 -10.76 -0.11 -8.59
C MET A 269 -9.81 0.76 -9.41
N ASN A 270 -9.09 1.64 -8.73
CA ASN A 270 -8.10 2.51 -9.36
C ASN A 270 -6.75 2.36 -8.66
N ARG A 271 -5.72 1.95 -9.40
CA ARG A 271 -4.34 1.85 -8.89
C ARG A 271 -4.25 0.95 -7.66
N CYS A 272 -4.82 -0.24 -7.76
CA CYS A 272 -4.90 -1.18 -6.65
C CYS A 272 -4.09 -2.45 -6.94
N THR A 273 -3.61 -3.08 -5.87
CA THR A 273 -2.92 -4.37 -5.91
C THR A 273 -3.77 -5.43 -5.22
N ILE A 274 -4.08 -6.53 -5.91
CA ILE A 274 -4.76 -7.72 -5.35
C ILE A 274 -3.78 -8.88 -5.43
N SER A 275 -3.33 -9.38 -4.28
CA SER A 275 -2.21 -10.33 -4.27
C SER A 275 -2.27 -11.39 -3.20
N GLY A 276 -1.99 -12.64 -3.56
CA GLY A 276 -1.84 -13.72 -2.58
C GLY A 276 -3.15 -14.09 -1.88
N ASN A 277 -4.32 -13.78 -2.46
CA ASN A 277 -5.60 -14.18 -1.88
C ASN A 277 -5.98 -15.58 -2.34
N VAL A 278 -6.70 -16.31 -1.49
CA VAL A 278 -6.94 -17.75 -1.64
C VAL A 278 -8.41 -18.08 -1.39
N THR A 279 -9.05 -18.86 -2.26
CA THR A 279 -10.38 -19.38 -1.93
C THR A 279 -10.31 -20.71 -1.16
N GLY A 280 -11.37 -21.03 -0.43
CA GLY A 280 -11.52 -22.27 0.33
C GLY A 280 -11.72 -23.50 -0.56
N ASP A 281 -11.38 -24.65 0.00
CA ASP A 281 -11.68 -25.97 -0.57
C ASP A 281 -13.16 -26.31 -0.37
N GLY A 282 -13.73 -27.11 -1.28
CA GLY A 282 -15.08 -27.66 -1.14
C GLY A 282 -15.08 -29.18 -1.05
N GLY A 283 -16.08 -29.73 -0.36
CA GLY A 283 -16.49 -31.13 -0.59
C GLY A 283 -17.24 -31.26 -1.91
N GLY A 284 -17.97 -30.20 -2.29
CA GLY A 284 -18.41 -29.89 -3.64
C GLY A 284 -17.27 -29.26 -4.46
N THR A 285 -17.55 -28.17 -5.17
CA THR A 285 -16.54 -27.46 -5.94
C THR A 285 -15.63 -26.61 -5.05
N GLY A 286 -14.39 -26.40 -5.48
CA GLY A 286 -13.55 -25.35 -4.88
C GLY A 286 -14.16 -23.96 -5.11
N GLY A 287 -13.76 -22.98 -4.31
CA GLY A 287 -14.19 -21.61 -4.54
C GLY A 287 -13.52 -21.00 -5.79
N ASP A 288 -14.29 -20.36 -6.65
CA ASP A 288 -13.82 -19.59 -7.81
C ASP A 288 -13.39 -18.16 -7.45
N GLY A 289 -12.59 -17.54 -8.32
CA GLY A 289 -12.22 -16.13 -8.20
C GLY A 289 -11.21 -15.88 -7.07
N GLY A 290 -10.00 -16.45 -7.18
CA GLY A 290 -8.98 -16.34 -6.14
C GLY A 290 -8.70 -14.89 -5.72
N GLY A 291 -8.58 -13.99 -6.71
CA GLY A 291 -8.51 -12.55 -6.50
C GLY A 291 -9.89 -11.93 -6.35
N ILE A 292 -10.70 -12.02 -7.42
CA ILE A 292 -12.04 -11.45 -7.50
C ILE A 292 -13.03 -12.46 -8.07
N TYR A 293 -14.15 -12.66 -7.40
CA TYR A 293 -15.35 -13.27 -7.97
C TYR A 293 -16.37 -12.17 -8.27
N ASN A 294 -16.86 -12.12 -9.51
CA ASN A 294 -17.87 -11.18 -9.95
C ASN A 294 -19.15 -11.94 -10.29
N TRP A 295 -20.22 -11.70 -9.53
CA TRP A 295 -21.49 -12.40 -9.69
C TRP A 295 -22.23 -11.99 -10.96
N SER A 296 -23.18 -12.83 -11.38
CA SER A 296 -24.11 -12.52 -12.46
C SER A 296 -24.78 -11.15 -12.26
N GLY A 297 -24.63 -10.27 -13.26
CA GLY A 297 -25.23 -8.93 -13.25
C GLY A 297 -24.47 -7.87 -12.43
N ALA A 298 -23.33 -8.22 -11.83
CA ALA A 298 -22.47 -7.29 -11.11
C ALA A 298 -21.53 -6.51 -12.06
N ASP A 299 -21.17 -5.28 -11.68
CA ASP A 299 -20.27 -4.42 -12.45
C ASP A 299 -18.86 -4.42 -11.83
N LEU A 300 -17.84 -4.69 -12.65
CA LEU A 300 -16.42 -4.64 -12.27
C LEU A 300 -15.63 -3.73 -13.22
N THR A 301 -15.01 -2.68 -12.69
CA THR A 301 -14.11 -1.80 -13.45
C THR A 301 -12.73 -1.74 -12.81
N LEU A 302 -11.68 -2.09 -13.56
CA LEU A 302 -10.29 -2.06 -13.13
C LEU A 302 -9.48 -1.05 -13.94
N ASN A 303 -8.87 -0.07 -13.27
CA ASN A 303 -8.02 0.94 -13.89
C ASN A 303 -6.63 0.93 -13.26
N ASN A 304 -5.59 0.68 -14.05
CA ASN A 304 -4.20 0.66 -13.56
C ASN A 304 -4.01 -0.31 -12.39
N CYS A 305 -4.60 -1.50 -12.42
CA CYS A 305 -4.52 -2.45 -11.30
C CYS A 305 -3.52 -3.58 -11.57
N THR A 306 -3.10 -4.28 -10.52
CA THR A 306 -2.29 -5.50 -10.62
C THR A 306 -2.91 -6.61 -9.79
N LEU A 307 -3.33 -7.69 -10.46
CA LEU A 307 -3.89 -8.90 -9.85
C LEU A 307 -2.92 -10.06 -10.09
N THR A 308 -2.27 -10.56 -9.03
CA THR A 308 -1.22 -11.57 -9.16
C THR A 308 -1.11 -12.50 -7.96
N ASN A 309 -0.56 -13.70 -8.11
CA ASN A 309 -0.38 -14.69 -7.04
C ASN A 309 -1.67 -15.05 -6.28
N ASN A 310 -2.84 -14.77 -6.84
CA ASN A 310 -4.09 -15.22 -6.25
C ASN A 310 -4.35 -16.67 -6.68
N SER A 311 -5.02 -17.44 -5.83
CA SER A 311 -5.21 -18.87 -6.05
C SER A 311 -6.58 -19.35 -5.64
N VAL A 312 -7.02 -20.44 -6.26
CA VAL A 312 -8.31 -21.07 -5.95
C VAL A 312 -8.16 -22.40 -5.23
N GLY A 313 -9.15 -22.71 -4.38
CA GLY A 313 -9.29 -23.95 -3.64
C GLY A 313 -9.67 -25.14 -4.51
N ARG A 314 -9.53 -26.33 -3.94
CA ARG A 314 -9.82 -27.61 -4.59
C ARG A 314 -11.25 -28.05 -4.39
N GLY A 315 -11.76 -28.79 -5.37
CA GLY A 315 -12.99 -29.54 -5.22
C GLY A 315 -12.79 -30.86 -4.49
N GLY A 316 -13.90 -31.47 -4.09
CA GLY A 316 -13.93 -32.84 -3.58
C GLY A 316 -13.56 -33.87 -4.66
N VAL A 317 -13.43 -35.14 -4.26
CA VAL A 317 -12.92 -36.24 -5.12
C VAL A 317 -13.65 -36.39 -6.46
N ALA A 318 -14.91 -35.94 -6.55
CA ALA A 318 -15.76 -36.04 -7.73
C ALA A 318 -16.29 -34.69 -8.23
N ALA A 319 -15.72 -33.58 -7.75
CA ALA A 319 -16.12 -32.22 -8.11
C ALA A 319 -14.95 -31.48 -8.75
N ASP A 320 -15.26 -30.36 -9.40
CA ASP A 320 -14.26 -29.53 -10.05
C ASP A 320 -13.52 -28.65 -9.03
N ASP A 321 -12.23 -28.44 -9.27
CA ASP A 321 -11.47 -27.38 -8.59
C ASP A 321 -12.03 -26.01 -8.98
N GLY A 322 -11.82 -25.01 -8.13
CA GLY A 322 -12.15 -23.64 -8.49
C GLY A 322 -11.35 -23.16 -9.70
N LEU A 323 -11.87 -22.13 -10.35
CA LEU A 323 -11.37 -21.51 -11.58
C LEU A 323 -11.24 -19.99 -11.41
N GLY A 324 -10.52 -19.33 -12.31
CA GLY A 324 -10.33 -17.89 -12.27
C GLY A 324 -9.48 -17.46 -11.08
N GLY A 325 -8.25 -17.97 -10.99
CA GLY A 325 -7.31 -17.62 -9.92
C GLY A 325 -7.17 -16.10 -9.73
N GLY A 326 -7.13 -15.33 -10.83
CA GLY A 326 -7.22 -13.86 -10.80
C GLY A 326 -8.66 -13.37 -10.70
N ILE A 327 -9.44 -13.56 -11.76
CA ILE A 327 -10.86 -13.15 -11.84
C ILE A 327 -11.74 -14.31 -12.30
N TYR A 328 -12.88 -14.52 -11.65
CA TYR A 328 -13.98 -15.30 -12.19
C TYR A 328 -15.19 -14.40 -12.41
N ASP A 329 -15.80 -14.45 -13.60
CA ASP A 329 -17.01 -13.67 -13.92
C ASP A 329 -18.21 -14.58 -14.29
N GLU A 330 -19.23 -14.57 -13.45
CA GLU A 330 -20.43 -15.40 -13.59
C GLU A 330 -21.52 -14.72 -14.45
N GLY A 331 -21.14 -13.96 -15.48
CA GLY A 331 -22.13 -13.22 -16.30
C GLY A 331 -22.31 -11.74 -15.93
N GLY A 332 -21.34 -11.13 -15.24
CA GLY A 332 -21.33 -9.70 -14.97
C GLY A 332 -20.79 -8.85 -16.13
N GLN A 333 -20.48 -7.59 -15.84
CA GLN A 333 -19.83 -6.67 -16.77
C GLN A 333 -18.44 -6.32 -16.25
N VAL A 334 -17.40 -6.88 -16.90
CA VAL A 334 -16.01 -6.62 -16.55
C VAL A 334 -15.37 -5.68 -17.57
N GLN A 335 -14.82 -4.56 -17.08
CA GLN A 335 -14.05 -3.61 -17.87
C GLN A 335 -12.65 -3.44 -17.28
N ILE A 336 -11.62 -3.61 -18.11
CA ILE A 336 -10.23 -3.48 -17.67
C ILE A 336 -9.47 -2.47 -18.54
N LYS A 337 -8.66 -1.64 -17.89
CA LYS A 337 -7.79 -0.65 -18.55
C LYS A 337 -6.44 -0.62 -17.87
N ASN A 338 -5.36 -0.59 -18.64
CA ASN A 338 -4.00 -0.43 -18.13
C ASN A 338 -3.65 -1.44 -17.01
N THR A 339 -4.24 -2.64 -17.02
CA THR A 339 -4.26 -3.55 -15.87
C THR A 339 -3.45 -4.81 -16.15
N ILE A 340 -2.75 -5.32 -15.12
CA ILE A 340 -2.04 -6.60 -15.16
C ILE A 340 -2.89 -7.65 -14.44
N ILE A 341 -3.17 -8.77 -15.11
CA ILE A 341 -3.73 -9.99 -14.52
C ILE A 341 -2.81 -11.14 -14.92
N ALA A 342 -1.91 -11.54 -14.01
CA ALA A 342 -0.86 -12.50 -14.35
C ALA A 342 -0.30 -13.21 -13.11
N GLY A 343 0.18 -14.44 -13.29
CA GLY A 343 0.84 -15.20 -12.21
C GLY A 343 -0.13 -15.66 -11.13
N ASN A 344 -1.44 -15.67 -11.43
CA ASN A 344 -2.43 -16.31 -10.60
C ASN A 344 -2.44 -17.82 -10.90
N THR A 345 -3.10 -18.61 -10.04
CA THR A 345 -3.06 -20.07 -10.16
C THR A 345 -4.41 -20.70 -9.87
N ASP A 346 -4.73 -21.76 -10.60
CA ASP A 346 -5.77 -22.72 -10.25
C ASP A 346 -5.16 -24.14 -10.23
N PRO A 347 -5.61 -25.02 -9.32
CA PRO A 347 -5.05 -26.37 -9.22
C PRO A 347 -5.19 -27.18 -10.52
N SER A 348 -6.22 -26.88 -11.31
CA SER A 348 -6.49 -27.53 -12.60
C SER A 348 -5.68 -26.95 -13.77
N SER A 349 -5.03 -25.78 -13.61
CA SER A 349 -4.33 -25.04 -14.67
C SER A 349 -5.20 -24.71 -15.89
N ARG A 350 -6.53 -24.67 -15.73
CA ARG A 350 -7.49 -24.48 -16.82
C ARG A 350 -7.77 -23.02 -17.08
N ALA A 351 -7.83 -22.21 -16.02
CA ALA A 351 -8.17 -20.80 -16.10
C ALA A 351 -7.50 -20.00 -14.95
N PRO A 352 -6.16 -19.92 -14.92
CA PRO A 352 -5.45 -19.38 -13.77
C PRO A 352 -5.61 -17.86 -13.61
N ASP A 353 -5.56 -17.07 -14.69
CA ASP A 353 -5.66 -15.60 -14.57
C ASP A 353 -7.10 -15.10 -14.68
N CYS A 354 -7.93 -15.71 -15.53
CA CYS A 354 -9.35 -15.37 -15.60
C CYS A 354 -10.21 -16.52 -16.15
N ASP A 355 -11.48 -16.56 -15.74
CA ASP A 355 -12.51 -17.45 -16.28
C ASP A 355 -13.90 -16.80 -16.30
N TYR A 356 -14.86 -17.46 -16.96
CA TYR A 356 -16.25 -17.03 -17.08
C TYR A 356 -17.21 -18.21 -17.30
N ASP A 357 -18.47 -18.10 -16.84
CA ASP A 357 -19.48 -19.17 -17.01
C ASP A 357 -20.52 -18.90 -18.11
N ASP A 358 -20.95 -17.64 -18.30
CA ASP A 358 -21.96 -17.29 -19.30
C ASP A 358 -21.32 -17.02 -20.67
N LEU A 359 -21.78 -17.70 -21.73
CA LEU A 359 -21.35 -17.48 -23.12
C LEU A 359 -21.43 -16.02 -23.61
N ASN A 360 -22.15 -15.14 -22.90
CA ASN A 360 -22.24 -13.71 -23.21
C ASN A 360 -21.37 -12.82 -22.30
N SER A 361 -20.75 -13.37 -21.25
CA SER A 361 -19.74 -12.66 -20.47
C SER A 361 -18.45 -12.54 -21.29
N VAL A 362 -17.94 -11.31 -21.32
CA VAL A 362 -16.71 -10.94 -21.99
C VAL A 362 -16.00 -9.90 -21.14
N ILE A 363 -14.76 -10.19 -20.76
CA ILE A 363 -13.87 -9.17 -20.21
C ILE A 363 -13.60 -8.14 -21.30
N THR A 364 -14.13 -6.94 -21.12
CA THR A 364 -14.02 -5.86 -22.09
C THR A 364 -12.75 -5.06 -21.85
N SER A 365 -11.84 -5.11 -22.82
CA SER A 365 -10.63 -4.30 -22.80
C SER A 365 -10.89 -2.84 -23.18
N GLN A 366 -10.36 -1.91 -22.38
CA GLN A 366 -10.15 -0.49 -22.73
C GLN A 366 -8.68 -0.21 -23.12
N ASP A 367 -7.97 -1.25 -23.54
CA ASP A 367 -6.59 -1.26 -24.07
C ASP A 367 -5.48 -1.20 -22.99
N TYR A 368 -4.26 -1.54 -23.42
CA TYR A 368 -3.03 -1.55 -22.62
C TYR A 368 -3.04 -2.47 -21.39
N ASN A 369 -3.66 -3.64 -21.47
CA ASN A 369 -3.65 -4.64 -20.41
C ASN A 369 -2.56 -5.70 -20.66
N ILE A 370 -2.12 -6.35 -19.59
CA ILE A 370 -1.30 -7.58 -19.67
C ILE A 370 -2.08 -8.72 -19.05
N ILE A 371 -2.38 -9.74 -19.85
CA ILE A 371 -2.92 -11.03 -19.39
C ILE A 371 -1.82 -12.07 -19.50
N GLY A 372 -1.36 -12.60 -18.37
CA GLY A 372 -0.27 -13.57 -18.31
C GLY A 372 -0.62 -14.88 -19.02
N ASN A 373 -1.82 -15.39 -18.77
CA ASN A 373 -2.40 -16.58 -19.36
C ASN A 373 -3.88 -16.35 -19.66
N ASP A 374 -4.25 -16.28 -20.93
CA ASP A 374 -5.64 -16.04 -21.38
C ASP A 374 -6.50 -17.29 -21.50
N THR A 375 -5.98 -18.46 -21.10
CA THR A 375 -6.79 -19.68 -21.06
C THR A 375 -7.96 -19.46 -20.10
N GLY A 376 -9.18 -19.71 -20.54
CA GLY A 376 -10.41 -19.46 -19.77
C GLY A 376 -11.00 -18.07 -19.98
N CYS A 377 -10.19 -17.02 -20.07
CA CYS A 377 -10.63 -15.62 -19.96
C CYS A 377 -11.65 -15.08 -20.98
N ASN A 378 -11.84 -15.73 -22.14
CA ASN A 378 -12.60 -15.21 -23.29
C ASN A 378 -12.33 -13.71 -23.55
N PHE A 379 -11.05 -13.35 -23.56
CA PHE A 379 -10.59 -11.97 -23.63
C PHE A 379 -10.33 -11.54 -25.08
N PRO A 380 -11.20 -10.74 -25.71
CA PRO A 380 -10.94 -10.16 -27.01
C PRO A 380 -9.93 -9.01 -26.87
N ALA A 381 -8.65 -9.36 -26.95
CA ALA A 381 -7.55 -8.41 -26.85
C ALA A 381 -7.72 -7.23 -27.82
N GLY A 382 -7.58 -6.04 -27.27
CA GLY A 382 -7.39 -4.77 -27.98
C GLY A 382 -6.05 -4.71 -28.72
N THR A 383 -5.76 -3.54 -29.29
CA THR A 383 -4.60 -3.41 -30.20
C THR A 383 -3.27 -3.40 -29.46
N HIS A 384 -3.24 -2.88 -28.23
CA HIS A 384 -2.03 -2.72 -27.41
C HIS A 384 -2.04 -3.60 -26.17
N ASP A 385 -3.05 -4.46 -26.01
CA ASP A 385 -3.04 -5.50 -24.99
C ASP A 385 -1.96 -6.53 -25.30
N GLN A 386 -1.35 -7.05 -24.24
CA GLN A 386 -0.32 -8.08 -24.32
C GLN A 386 -0.87 -9.35 -23.64
N VAL A 387 -0.84 -10.47 -24.36
CA VAL A 387 -1.42 -11.73 -23.91
C VAL A 387 -0.38 -12.84 -24.01
N GLY A 388 -0.32 -13.70 -22.99
CA GLY A 388 0.66 -14.80 -22.95
C GLY A 388 2.07 -14.32 -22.59
N VAL A 389 2.18 -13.21 -21.86
CA VAL A 389 3.44 -12.52 -21.55
C VAL A 389 3.61 -12.39 -20.04
N ASP A 390 4.81 -12.70 -19.55
CA ASP A 390 5.18 -12.48 -18.15
C ASP A 390 5.44 -10.98 -17.90
N PRO A 391 4.68 -10.31 -17.01
CA PRO A 391 4.93 -8.91 -16.65
C PRO A 391 6.21 -8.68 -15.84
N MET A 392 6.94 -9.72 -15.43
CA MET A 392 8.19 -9.64 -14.66
C MET A 392 8.03 -8.87 -13.35
N LEU A 393 6.97 -9.20 -12.60
CA LEU A 393 6.67 -8.60 -11.30
C LEU A 393 7.68 -9.05 -10.23
N GLY A 394 8.10 -8.11 -9.37
CA GLY A 394 8.79 -8.40 -8.12
C GLY A 394 7.85 -8.97 -7.05
N THR A 395 8.36 -9.23 -5.86
CA THR A 395 7.54 -9.65 -4.71
C THR A 395 6.64 -8.51 -4.21
N LEU A 396 5.52 -8.85 -3.56
CA LEU A 396 4.73 -7.86 -2.82
C LEU A 396 5.60 -7.26 -1.71
N ALA A 397 5.82 -5.95 -1.76
CA ALA A 397 6.70 -5.27 -0.82
C ALA A 397 6.28 -3.80 -0.64
N ASP A 398 6.83 -3.16 0.39
CA ASP A 398 6.82 -1.70 0.49
C ASP A 398 7.81 -1.13 -0.55
N ASN A 399 7.27 -0.50 -1.59
CA ASN A 399 8.04 0.14 -2.66
C ASN A 399 7.94 1.68 -2.61
N GLY A 400 7.68 2.26 -1.43
CA GLY A 400 7.71 3.70 -1.20
C GLY A 400 6.36 4.41 -1.38
N GLY A 401 5.25 3.72 -1.15
CA GLY A 401 3.89 4.24 -1.20
C GLY A 401 3.12 4.03 0.12
N PRO A 402 1.83 4.40 0.19
CA PRO A 402 1.03 4.20 1.40
C PRO A 402 0.65 2.73 1.63
N THR A 403 0.74 1.90 0.58
CA THR A 403 0.37 0.48 0.60
C THR A 403 1.37 -0.34 -0.24
N GLN A 404 1.46 -1.64 0.03
CA GLN A 404 2.40 -2.53 -0.65
C GLN A 404 2.02 -2.76 -2.12
N THR A 405 3.02 -2.88 -2.99
CA THR A 405 2.85 -3.06 -4.44
C THR A 405 3.79 -4.15 -4.98
N HIS A 406 3.59 -4.55 -6.23
CA HIS A 406 4.58 -5.34 -6.98
C HIS A 406 5.38 -4.40 -7.90
N ALA A 407 6.66 -4.18 -7.59
CA ALA A 407 7.54 -3.42 -8.47
C ALA A 407 7.78 -4.17 -9.79
N LEU A 408 8.01 -3.44 -10.89
CA LEU A 408 8.36 -4.04 -12.17
C LEU A 408 9.87 -4.26 -12.26
N SER A 409 10.27 -5.45 -12.70
CA SER A 409 11.70 -5.77 -12.92
C SER A 409 12.22 -5.11 -14.19
N ALA A 410 13.54 -4.86 -14.24
CA ALA A 410 14.18 -4.29 -15.42
C ALA A 410 13.91 -5.15 -16.68
N GLY A 411 13.45 -4.49 -17.75
CA GLY A 411 13.07 -5.14 -19.01
C GLY A 411 11.64 -5.69 -19.02
N SER A 412 10.84 -5.42 -17.99
CA SER A 412 9.43 -5.76 -17.97
C SER A 412 8.69 -5.20 -19.20
N PRO A 413 7.80 -5.99 -19.81
CA PRO A 413 6.96 -5.54 -20.93
C PRO A 413 5.88 -4.53 -20.52
N ALA A 414 5.69 -4.31 -19.22
CA ALA A 414 4.79 -3.28 -18.71
C ALA A 414 5.43 -1.89 -18.72
N ILE A 415 6.77 -1.80 -18.76
CA ILE A 415 7.50 -0.53 -18.63
C ILE A 415 7.32 0.33 -19.88
N ASP A 416 6.98 1.60 -19.71
CA ASP A 416 6.80 2.61 -20.76
C ASP A 416 5.80 2.20 -21.86
N ALA A 417 4.91 1.26 -21.56
CA ALA A 417 4.05 0.63 -22.56
C ALA A 417 2.87 1.50 -23.00
N ILE A 418 2.55 2.57 -22.24
CA ILE A 418 1.39 3.43 -22.50
C ILE A 418 1.86 4.83 -22.90
N PRO A 419 1.83 5.19 -24.20
CA PRO A 419 2.21 6.52 -24.65
C PRO A 419 1.24 7.59 -24.13
N THR A 420 1.74 8.75 -23.70
CA THR A 420 0.87 9.88 -23.29
C THR A 420 -0.06 10.41 -24.38
N THR A 421 0.26 10.13 -25.65
CA THR A 421 -0.58 10.49 -26.81
C THR A 421 -1.80 9.58 -26.99
N SER A 422 -1.87 8.45 -26.28
CA SER A 422 -2.98 7.49 -26.37
C SER A 422 -4.27 7.99 -25.72
N GLY A 423 -4.18 8.93 -24.77
CA GLY A 423 -5.29 9.31 -23.89
C GLY A 423 -5.49 8.37 -22.69
N ASN A 424 -4.79 7.23 -22.65
CA ASN A 424 -4.80 6.27 -21.54
C ASN A 424 -3.67 6.49 -20.52
N CYS A 425 -2.83 7.51 -20.75
CA CYS A 425 -1.78 7.96 -19.84
C CYS A 425 -1.79 9.50 -19.91
N THR A 426 -2.23 10.17 -18.85
CA THR A 426 -2.35 11.63 -18.82
C THR A 426 -1.34 12.27 -17.87
N ALA A 427 -0.89 13.48 -18.21
CA ALA A 427 0.06 14.21 -17.39
C ALA A 427 -0.55 14.53 -16.02
N GLY A 428 0.15 14.12 -14.95
CA GLY A 428 -0.31 14.30 -13.57
C GLY A 428 -1.02 13.08 -12.97
N GLU A 429 -1.27 12.03 -13.76
CA GLU A 429 -1.68 10.75 -13.20
C GLU A 429 -0.60 10.18 -12.30
N LYS A 430 -1.04 9.57 -11.21
CA LYS A 430 -0.18 8.92 -10.23
C LYS A 430 -0.36 7.41 -10.28
N ASP A 431 0.61 6.66 -9.78
CA ASP A 431 0.48 5.23 -9.48
C ASP A 431 -0.05 5.04 -8.04
N GLN A 432 -0.16 3.78 -7.60
CA GLN A 432 -0.64 3.43 -6.26
C GLN A 432 0.18 4.09 -5.13
N ARG A 433 1.46 4.39 -5.40
CA ARG A 433 2.39 5.00 -4.44
C ARG A 433 2.33 6.52 -4.44
N SER A 434 1.40 7.10 -5.20
CA SER A 434 1.35 8.52 -5.50
C SER A 434 2.52 9.05 -6.34
N ALA A 435 3.33 8.18 -6.95
CA ALA A 435 4.38 8.57 -7.88
C ALA A 435 3.78 8.95 -9.24
N LEU A 436 4.31 9.98 -9.89
CA LEU A 436 3.81 10.40 -11.21
C LEU A 436 4.07 9.31 -12.25
N ARG A 437 3.05 8.93 -13.02
CA ARG A 437 3.17 7.90 -14.06
C ARG A 437 3.93 8.41 -15.27
N ALA A 438 3.42 9.47 -15.91
CA ALA A 438 4.08 10.13 -17.04
C ALA A 438 5.37 10.87 -16.62
N SER A 439 6.41 10.14 -16.21
CA SER A 439 7.64 10.67 -15.59
C SER A 439 8.83 10.78 -16.55
N GLY A 440 8.72 10.19 -17.75
CA GLY A 440 9.65 10.39 -18.87
C GLY A 440 10.99 9.72 -18.65
N ASP A 441 10.97 8.41 -18.44
CA ASP A 441 12.04 7.71 -17.76
C ASP A 441 13.02 6.95 -18.67
N ASN A 442 12.79 6.59 -19.96
CA ASN A 442 13.87 6.40 -20.96
C ASN A 442 13.41 6.00 -22.40
N ALA A 443 13.17 6.97 -23.31
CA ALA A 443 13.42 6.89 -24.78
C ALA A 443 12.92 8.12 -25.58
N GLY A 444 12.70 9.26 -24.93
CA GLY A 444 12.29 10.49 -25.61
C GLY A 444 10.78 10.76 -25.64
N GLY A 445 10.00 10.15 -24.76
CA GLY A 445 8.60 10.48 -24.52
C GLY A 445 8.22 10.34 -23.04
N LEU A 446 7.16 11.04 -22.63
CA LEU A 446 6.42 10.74 -21.40
C LEU A 446 5.52 9.53 -21.71
N ALA A 447 5.77 8.38 -21.10
CA ALA A 447 4.88 7.21 -21.14
C ALA A 447 4.58 6.78 -19.69
N CYS A 448 3.58 5.93 -19.54
CA CYS A 448 3.22 5.29 -18.28
C CYS A 448 3.44 3.79 -18.40
N ASP A 449 3.64 3.15 -17.26
CA ASP A 449 3.66 1.69 -17.18
C ASP A 449 2.25 1.10 -17.22
N ILE A 450 2.14 -0.21 -17.43
CA ILE A 450 0.89 -0.96 -17.21
C ILE A 450 0.86 -1.46 -15.75
N GLY A 451 -0.30 -1.39 -15.10
CA GLY A 451 -0.52 -1.89 -13.75
C GLY A 451 -0.43 -0.84 -12.64
N ALA A 452 -0.43 -1.29 -11.39
CA ALA A 452 -0.54 -0.43 -10.22
C ALA A 452 0.74 0.35 -9.87
N TYR A 453 1.86 -0.04 -10.46
CA TYR A 453 3.19 0.49 -10.16
C TYR A 453 3.77 1.23 -11.38
N GLU A 454 4.42 2.36 -11.14
CA GLU A 454 5.27 3.04 -12.12
C GLU A 454 6.76 2.87 -11.77
N VAL A 455 7.56 2.39 -12.70
CA VAL A 455 9.02 2.43 -12.59
C VAL A 455 9.45 3.89 -12.64
N SER A 456 10.01 4.34 -11.53
CA SER A 456 10.72 5.62 -11.52
C SER A 456 12.19 5.31 -11.73
N ASN A 457 12.73 5.54 -12.94
CA ASN A 457 14.14 5.26 -13.17
C ASN A 457 15.04 6.04 -12.21
N THR A 458 15.95 5.31 -11.57
CA THR A 458 17.10 5.85 -10.87
C THR A 458 18.14 6.24 -11.93
N PHE A 459 18.40 7.54 -12.11
CA PHE A 459 19.42 7.98 -13.08
C PHE A 459 20.82 7.85 -12.47
N GLN A 460 21.66 6.99 -13.03
CA GLN A 460 23.07 6.82 -12.63
C GLN A 460 24.03 7.43 -13.69
N GLN A 461 24.93 8.32 -13.29
CA GLN A 461 25.98 8.89 -14.17
C GLN A 461 27.37 8.77 -13.53
N ASP A 462 28.32 8.21 -14.28
CA ASP A 462 29.75 8.22 -13.93
C ASP A 462 30.43 9.50 -14.45
N ILE A 463 31.13 10.22 -13.57
CA ILE A 463 31.88 11.45 -13.84
C ILE A 463 33.38 11.12 -13.84
N THR A 464 34.04 11.25 -14.99
CA THR A 464 35.43 10.80 -15.20
C THR A 464 36.43 11.94 -15.36
N GLY A 465 36.29 13.01 -14.57
CA GLY A 465 37.22 14.14 -14.55
C GLY A 465 36.55 15.49 -14.27
N PRO A 466 37.34 16.59 -14.20
CA PRO A 466 36.78 17.94 -14.06
C PRO A 466 36.07 18.38 -15.34
N ASP A 467 34.74 18.50 -15.27
CA ASP A 467 33.87 19.04 -16.31
C ASP A 467 32.53 19.50 -15.68
N THR A 468 31.64 20.01 -16.52
CA THR A 468 30.22 20.22 -16.21
C THR A 468 29.40 19.01 -16.70
N TYR A 469 28.67 18.38 -15.78
CA TYR A 469 27.76 17.28 -16.07
C TYR A 469 26.31 17.74 -15.86
N ILE A 470 25.39 17.23 -16.67
CA ILE A 470 23.95 17.50 -16.55
C ILE A 470 23.24 16.17 -16.25
N LEU A 471 22.62 16.06 -15.07
CA LEU A 471 21.88 14.88 -14.62
C LEU A 471 20.48 15.30 -14.19
N HIS A 472 19.43 14.77 -14.84
CA HIS A 472 18.03 15.10 -14.52
C HIS A 472 17.82 16.63 -14.35
N LYS A 473 18.42 17.43 -15.25
CA LYS A 473 18.45 18.92 -15.25
C LYS A 473 19.38 19.58 -14.22
N THR A 474 19.93 18.86 -13.25
CA THR A 474 20.94 19.39 -12.31
C THR A 474 22.29 19.53 -12.97
N LYS A 475 22.89 20.73 -12.84
CA LYS A 475 24.23 21.01 -13.32
C LYS A 475 25.24 20.77 -12.21
N ILE A 476 26.12 19.79 -12.42
CA ILE A 476 27.19 19.44 -11.48
C ILE A 476 28.50 19.90 -12.09
N GLN A 477 29.13 20.90 -11.48
CA GLN A 477 30.45 21.35 -11.89
C GLN A 477 31.50 20.71 -10.99
N VAL A 478 32.29 19.82 -11.56
CA VAL A 478 33.38 19.14 -10.84
C VAL A 478 34.69 19.88 -11.13
N THR A 479 35.35 20.34 -10.08
CA THR A 479 36.70 20.90 -10.17
C THR A 479 37.65 20.06 -9.32
N THR A 480 38.69 19.49 -9.92
CA THR A 480 39.60 18.59 -9.19
C THR A 480 40.93 19.25 -8.89
N GLN A 481 41.36 19.16 -7.62
CA GLN A 481 42.76 18.93 -7.25
C GLN A 481 42.78 17.61 -6.45
N GLY A 482 43.86 16.83 -6.51
CA GLY A 482 43.96 15.55 -5.76
C GLY A 482 43.49 14.29 -6.53
N THR A 483 42.90 13.32 -5.84
CA THR A 483 42.73 11.92 -6.29
C THR A 483 41.31 11.51 -6.70
N LEU A 484 40.37 12.47 -6.85
CA LEU A 484 39.02 12.18 -7.36
C LEU A 484 39.09 11.88 -8.87
N SER A 485 38.99 10.62 -9.25
CA SER A 485 39.03 10.14 -10.65
C SER A 485 37.68 9.63 -11.16
N GLN A 486 36.77 9.26 -10.24
CA GLN A 486 35.41 8.84 -10.56
C GLN A 486 34.43 9.34 -9.49
N LEU A 487 33.27 9.82 -9.93
CA LEU A 487 32.14 10.12 -9.06
C LEU A 487 30.87 9.56 -9.71
N THR A 488 30.20 8.63 -9.04
CA THR A 488 28.91 8.06 -9.47
C THR A 488 27.78 8.84 -8.81
N VAL A 489 26.85 9.35 -9.60
CA VAL A 489 25.68 10.10 -9.09
C VAL A 489 24.40 9.31 -9.33
N LEU A 490 23.58 9.06 -8.30
CA LEU A 490 22.25 8.44 -8.38
C LEU A 490 21.16 9.50 -8.24
N TYR A 491 19.99 9.37 -8.85
CA TYR A 491 18.78 10.15 -8.52
C TYR A 491 17.70 9.22 -7.98
N VAL A 492 16.97 9.61 -6.93
CA VAL A 492 15.94 8.83 -6.24
C VAL A 492 14.68 9.69 -6.04
N PRO A 493 13.55 9.44 -6.71
CA PRO A 493 12.34 10.26 -6.56
C PRO A 493 11.49 9.85 -5.33
N SER A 494 12.07 9.89 -4.12
CA SER A 494 11.35 9.69 -2.85
C SER A 494 11.89 10.58 -1.72
N ASN A 495 11.19 10.69 -0.59
CA ASN A 495 11.73 11.35 0.60
C ASN A 495 12.91 10.57 1.20
N HIS A 496 13.90 11.28 1.75
CA HIS A 496 14.96 10.65 2.53
C HIS A 496 14.41 10.24 3.92
N PRO A 497 14.66 9.02 4.42
CA PRO A 497 14.07 8.51 5.68
C PRO A 497 14.33 9.37 6.93
N ASN A 498 15.45 10.09 6.97
CA ASN A 498 15.84 10.96 8.09
C ASN A 498 15.58 12.47 7.83
N ALA A 499 14.82 12.81 6.79
CA ALA A 499 14.48 14.20 6.48
C ALA A 499 13.32 14.69 7.39
N PRO A 500 13.48 15.79 8.15
CA PRO A 500 12.35 16.46 8.78
C PRO A 500 11.42 17.09 7.71
N THR A 501 10.15 17.31 8.07
CA THR A 501 9.10 17.79 7.16
C THR A 501 9.50 19.02 6.34
N ALA A 502 10.27 19.94 6.93
CA ALA A 502 10.73 21.17 6.28
C ALA A 502 11.65 20.96 5.05
N ILE A 503 12.18 19.74 4.85
CA ILE A 503 13.04 19.40 3.70
C ILE A 503 12.61 18.10 3.01
N GLN A 504 11.41 17.60 3.32
CA GLN A 504 10.77 16.47 2.62
C GLN A 504 10.21 16.96 1.29
N THR A 505 10.99 16.83 0.22
CA THR A 505 10.63 17.36 -1.10
C THR A 505 10.27 16.28 -2.12
N GLY A 506 10.17 15.01 -1.70
CA GLY A 506 9.73 13.88 -2.53
C GLY A 506 10.81 13.27 -3.42
N GLN A 507 12.07 13.60 -3.22
CA GLN A 507 13.14 13.29 -4.17
C GLN A 507 14.49 13.50 -3.53
N TYR A 508 15.41 12.53 -3.56
CA TYR A 508 16.84 12.62 -3.32
C TYR A 508 17.76 12.07 -4.41
N TRP A 509 19.06 11.98 -4.18
CA TRP A 509 20.08 11.65 -5.15
C TRP A 509 21.18 10.95 -4.33
N THR A 510 22.18 10.31 -4.93
CA THR A 510 23.35 9.78 -4.22
C THR A 510 24.70 10.09 -4.97
N PHE A 511 25.91 10.10 -4.37
CA PHE A 511 27.24 10.63 -4.82
C PHE A 511 28.46 9.74 -4.44
N THR A 512 28.70 8.59 -5.06
CA THR A 512 29.79 7.69 -4.67
C THR A 512 31.12 8.09 -5.30
N PRO A 513 32.15 8.52 -4.55
CA PRO A 513 33.47 8.75 -5.14
C PRO A 513 34.26 7.43 -5.30
N ASN A 514 35.34 7.46 -6.08
CA ASN A 514 36.37 6.42 -6.01
C ASN A 514 36.98 6.33 -4.60
N SER A 515 37.34 5.11 -4.17
CA SER A 515 37.71 4.77 -2.78
C SER A 515 38.89 5.56 -2.20
N ASP A 516 39.73 6.13 -3.05
CA ASP A 516 40.94 6.88 -2.71
C ASP A 516 40.81 8.40 -2.93
N ALA A 517 39.60 8.92 -3.22
CA ALA A 517 39.37 10.33 -3.49
C ALA A 517 39.72 11.25 -2.30
N SER A 518 40.54 12.28 -2.56
CA SER A 518 40.97 13.28 -1.59
C SER A 518 41.35 14.60 -2.29
N GLY A 519 41.22 15.74 -1.58
CA GLY A 519 41.71 17.04 -2.04
C GLY A 519 40.84 17.81 -3.06
N PHE A 520 39.60 17.37 -3.29
CA PHE A 520 38.68 17.90 -4.32
C PHE A 520 37.77 19.03 -3.81
N THR A 521 37.15 19.76 -4.76
CA THR A 521 36.08 20.74 -4.49
C THR A 521 34.98 20.63 -5.54
N ILE A 522 33.72 20.57 -5.12
CA ILE A 522 32.57 20.53 -6.02
C ILE A 522 31.72 21.78 -5.87
N SER A 523 31.19 22.26 -6.99
CA SER A 523 30.11 23.23 -7.05
C SER A 523 28.88 22.59 -7.68
N MET A 524 27.77 22.66 -6.96
CA MET A 524 26.49 22.15 -7.41
C MET A 524 25.57 23.32 -7.73
N THR A 525 25.02 23.35 -8.95
CA THR A 525 24.06 24.36 -9.39
C THR A 525 22.74 23.69 -9.76
N LEU A 526 21.68 24.07 -9.05
CA LEU A 526 20.35 23.50 -9.19
C LEU A 526 19.42 24.54 -9.85
N PRO A 527 18.74 24.22 -10.96
CA PRO A 527 17.77 25.10 -11.58
C PRO A 527 16.40 25.00 -10.92
N PHE A 528 15.71 26.12 -10.72
CA PHE A 528 14.40 26.22 -10.08
C PHE A 528 13.35 26.62 -11.13
N ALA A 529 12.11 26.14 -10.99
CA ALA A 529 11.00 26.59 -11.84
C ALA A 529 10.62 28.05 -11.57
N GLN A 530 10.74 28.48 -10.31
CA GLN A 530 10.49 29.85 -9.86
C GLN A 530 11.78 30.61 -9.55
N THR A 531 11.67 31.92 -9.34
CA THR A 531 12.82 32.75 -8.96
C THR A 531 13.23 32.43 -7.52
N PRO A 532 14.46 31.95 -7.27
CA PRO A 532 14.86 31.57 -5.93
C PRO A 532 14.94 32.79 -5.01
N ASP A 533 14.63 32.60 -3.73
CA ASP A 533 14.57 33.61 -2.70
C ASP A 533 15.54 33.33 -1.52
N GLN A 534 15.51 34.21 -0.52
CA GLN A 534 16.41 34.12 0.63
C GLN A 534 16.09 32.96 1.60
N ASN A 535 15.03 32.19 1.37
CA ASN A 535 14.61 31.04 2.18
C ASN A 535 15.04 29.71 1.55
N ASP A 536 15.37 29.67 0.26
CA ASP A 536 15.90 28.48 -0.41
C ASP A 536 17.27 28.05 0.15
N ARG A 537 17.42 26.76 0.42
CA ARG A 537 18.65 26.15 0.99
C ARG A 537 19.06 24.89 0.23
N VAL A 538 20.37 24.65 0.17
CA VAL A 538 20.95 23.34 -0.17
C VAL A 538 21.45 22.71 1.14
N CYS A 539 20.75 21.70 1.63
CA CYS A 539 20.99 20.99 2.87
C CYS A 539 21.90 19.77 2.68
N ARG A 540 22.66 19.38 3.70
CA ARG A 540 23.52 18.18 3.71
C ARG A 540 23.29 17.39 4.99
N TYR A 541 22.93 16.11 4.91
CA TYR A 541 22.77 15.27 6.10
C TYR A 541 24.11 15.07 6.82
N THR A 542 24.10 15.11 8.14
CA THR A 542 25.34 15.03 8.95
C THR A 542 25.63 13.62 9.47
N GLY A 543 24.72 12.66 9.31
CA GLY A 543 24.87 11.28 9.76
C GLY A 543 24.48 11.03 11.23
N VAL A 544 23.92 12.02 11.93
CA VAL A 544 23.49 11.92 13.34
C VAL A 544 22.03 12.37 13.45
N GLY A 545 21.13 11.46 13.83
CA GLY A 545 19.71 11.79 14.07
C GLY A 545 19.02 12.45 12.87
N GLN A 546 18.30 13.55 13.12
CA GLN A 546 17.65 14.38 12.10
C GLN A 546 18.43 15.68 11.82
N ASP A 547 19.76 15.71 12.03
CA ASP A 547 20.56 16.93 11.86
C ASP A 547 21.05 17.13 10.41
N TRP A 548 20.71 18.28 9.82
CA TRP A 548 21.08 18.69 8.46
C TRP A 548 21.84 20.03 8.44
N ASP A 549 22.92 20.08 7.67
CA ASP A 549 23.75 21.25 7.38
C ASP A 549 23.22 21.99 6.15
N CYS A 550 22.35 22.98 6.38
CA CYS A 550 21.70 23.80 5.35
C CYS A 550 22.43 25.13 5.11
N ALA A 551 22.89 25.35 3.88
CA ALA A 551 23.56 26.57 3.45
C ALA A 551 23.10 27.02 2.05
N ALA A 552 23.29 28.30 1.74
CA ALA A 552 23.13 28.86 0.39
C ALA A 552 24.33 29.78 0.10
N ASP A 553 25.07 29.53 -0.99
CA ASP A 553 26.28 30.31 -1.32
C ASP A 553 26.01 31.41 -2.37
N SER A 554 25.08 31.19 -3.32
CA SER A 554 24.68 32.23 -4.29
C SER A 554 23.34 31.93 -4.96
N PHE A 555 22.59 33.00 -5.25
CA PHE A 555 21.32 32.98 -5.99
C PHE A 555 21.50 33.66 -7.35
N ASP A 556 21.06 33.02 -8.42
CA ASP A 556 20.92 33.63 -9.74
C ASP A 556 19.43 33.74 -10.08
N THR A 557 18.87 34.92 -9.85
CA THR A 557 17.46 35.22 -10.14
C THR A 557 17.18 35.36 -11.63
N THR A 558 18.21 35.55 -12.46
CA THR A 558 18.07 35.68 -13.91
C THR A 558 17.96 34.31 -14.57
N ASN A 559 18.81 33.37 -14.14
CA ASN A 559 18.81 32.00 -14.63
C ASN A 559 17.99 31.03 -13.76
N LYS A 560 17.37 31.54 -12.68
CA LYS A 560 16.62 30.78 -11.69
C LYS A 560 17.41 29.61 -11.12
N THR A 561 18.59 29.85 -10.56
CA THR A 561 19.42 28.78 -10.00
C THR A 561 19.96 29.11 -8.62
N ILE A 562 20.08 28.11 -7.74
CA ILE A 562 20.88 28.18 -6.52
C ILE A 562 22.20 27.43 -6.74
N THR A 563 23.29 27.93 -6.17
CA THR A 563 24.58 27.21 -6.18
C THR A 563 25.11 27.06 -4.77
N ARG A 564 25.60 25.84 -4.46
CA ARG A 564 26.43 25.56 -3.28
C ARG A 564 27.83 25.16 -3.78
N SER A 565 28.84 25.91 -3.35
CA SER A 565 30.24 25.76 -3.72
C SER A 565 31.08 25.32 -2.52
N GLY A 566 32.33 24.91 -2.78
CA GLY A 566 33.24 24.55 -1.68
C GLY A 566 32.91 23.21 -1.02
N ILE A 567 32.14 22.34 -1.69
CA ILE A 567 31.78 21.03 -1.17
C ILE A 567 33.04 20.14 -1.20
N THR A 568 33.51 19.78 0.00
CA THR A 568 34.73 18.97 0.23
C THR A 568 34.44 17.65 0.94
N GLN A 569 33.19 17.42 1.30
CA GLN A 569 32.69 16.19 1.91
C GLN A 569 31.44 15.77 1.14
N PHE A 570 31.32 14.48 0.85
CA PHE A 570 30.09 13.91 0.34
C PHE A 570 29.20 13.50 1.54
N SER A 571 27.87 13.62 1.42
CA SER A 571 26.80 13.03 2.28
C SER A 571 25.46 13.09 1.54
N ASP A 572 24.29 12.71 2.13
CA ASP A 572 22.91 13.09 1.70
C ASP A 572 22.78 14.60 1.56
N TRP A 573 22.07 15.11 0.57
CA TRP A 573 21.88 16.53 0.29
C TRP A 573 20.44 16.85 0.03
N ALA A 574 19.76 17.76 0.71
CA ALA A 574 18.39 18.13 0.37
C ALA A 574 18.27 19.54 -0.20
N VAL A 575 17.08 19.89 -0.69
CA VAL A 575 16.65 21.28 -0.87
C VAL A 575 15.39 21.51 0.00
N GLY A 576 15.21 22.72 0.53
CA GLY A 576 13.95 23.21 1.14
C GLY A 576 13.92 24.75 1.07
N ASP A 577 12.82 25.52 0.97
CA ASP A 577 11.35 25.35 0.88
C ASP A 577 10.78 26.47 -0.05
N ASP A 578 9.53 26.35 -0.52
CA ASP A 578 8.68 27.12 -1.47
C ASP A 578 8.64 26.62 -2.95
N VAL A 579 7.99 25.45 -3.11
CA VAL A 579 7.42 24.78 -4.31
C VAL A 579 7.78 25.28 -5.73
N ASP A 580 8.70 24.58 -6.38
CA ASP A 580 8.45 23.65 -7.53
C ASP A 580 9.80 23.23 -8.16
N VAL A 581 10.42 22.18 -7.57
CA VAL A 581 11.51 21.26 -8.06
C VAL A 581 12.87 21.92 -8.42
N PRO A 582 14.04 21.55 -7.80
CA PRO A 582 14.52 20.17 -7.62
C PRO A 582 15.25 19.80 -6.29
N THR A 583 14.74 18.72 -5.67
CA THR A 583 15.36 17.39 -5.40
C THR A 583 16.58 17.34 -4.43
N VAL A 584 16.83 16.22 -3.74
CA VAL A 584 17.94 15.93 -2.77
C VAL A 584 19.11 15.07 -3.48
N ILE A 585 20.44 15.03 -3.07
CA ILE A 585 21.78 14.23 -3.14
C ILE A 585 22.05 13.21 -2.04
N THR A 586 23.13 12.38 -2.06
CA THR A 586 23.77 11.48 -1.03
C THR A 586 25.06 10.75 -1.38
N LEU A 587 26.25 10.95 -0.78
CA LEU A 587 27.03 9.74 -0.36
C LEU A 587 28.18 9.94 0.58
N ASN A 588 28.65 8.80 1.09
CA ASN A 588 29.27 8.59 2.36
C ASN A 588 30.82 8.52 2.31
N ALA A 589 31.47 9.58 2.84
CA ALA A 589 32.88 9.72 3.26
C ALA A 589 33.97 9.90 2.16
N LEU A 590 35.14 10.55 2.37
CA LEU A 590 36.12 10.52 3.48
C LEU A 590 36.82 11.85 3.82
N ASN A 591 37.29 11.97 5.08
CA ASN A 591 38.22 12.99 5.57
C ASN A 591 39.66 12.44 5.67
N GLY A 592 40.64 13.23 5.21
CA GLY A 592 42.07 13.00 5.44
C GLY A 592 42.92 14.27 5.23
N ARG A 593 43.31 14.90 6.33
CA ARG A 593 44.13 16.15 6.42
C ARG A 593 45.58 15.90 6.02
N VAL A 594 46.16 16.70 5.10
CA VAL A 594 47.62 16.88 5.04
C VAL A 594 47.98 18.23 5.65
N ILE A 595 48.59 18.17 6.84
CA ILE A 595 49.26 19.30 7.47
C ILE A 595 50.63 19.42 6.82
N HIS A 596 50.97 20.59 6.28
CA HIS A 596 52.36 20.90 5.98
C HIS A 596 53.18 21.01 7.28
N THR A 597 54.25 20.23 7.39
CA THR A 597 55.47 20.69 8.07
C THR A 597 56.69 20.32 7.22
N ALA A 598 57.61 21.26 7.07
CA ALA A 598 58.81 21.16 6.25
C ALA A 598 60.03 20.70 7.07
N SER A 599 60.98 20.05 6.36
CA SER A 599 62.38 19.72 6.71
C SER A 599 62.56 18.69 7.86
N TRP A 600 63.43 17.69 7.80
CA TRP A 600 64.84 17.67 7.36
C TRP A 600 65.23 16.37 6.61
N ALA A 601 66.14 16.53 5.67
CA ALA A 601 66.83 15.46 4.96
C ALA A 601 67.91 14.79 5.81
N TRP A 602 68.07 13.47 5.65
CA TRP A 602 69.37 12.79 5.48
C TRP A 602 69.16 11.59 4.56
N GLY A 603 69.93 11.54 3.47
CA GLY A 603 69.95 10.41 2.55
C GLY A 603 70.86 9.28 3.02
N LEU A 604 70.71 8.09 2.46
CA LEU A 604 71.68 7.46 1.56
C LEU A 604 71.19 6.05 1.15
N ALA A 605 71.28 5.81 -0.17
CA ALA A 605 71.70 4.58 -0.85
C ALA A 605 71.16 3.19 -0.42
N ALA A 606 70.43 2.58 -1.36
CA ALA A 606 70.58 1.23 -1.90
C ALA A 606 71.07 0.09 -0.99
N PHE A 607 70.29 -1.00 -0.89
CA PHE A 607 70.75 -2.36 -1.21
C PHE A 607 69.56 -3.32 -1.40
N SER A 608 69.76 -4.25 -2.33
CA SER A 608 68.91 -5.35 -2.77
C SER A 608 68.68 -6.46 -1.72
N ALA A 609 67.69 -7.33 -2.02
CA ALA A 609 67.51 -8.70 -1.51
C ALA A 609 66.92 -8.77 -0.09
N ALA A 610 66.09 -9.74 0.34
CA ALA A 610 65.49 -10.93 -0.24
C ALA A 610 64.67 -11.56 0.91
N TRP A 611 63.59 -12.28 0.55
CA TRP A 611 62.86 -13.29 1.35
C TRP A 611 61.91 -12.76 2.44
N GLY A 612 60.69 -13.29 2.58
CA GLY A 612 60.21 -14.61 2.20
C GLY A 612 59.77 -15.32 3.46
N ALA A 613 58.46 -15.42 3.66
CA ALA A 613 57.86 -16.31 4.62
C ALA A 613 58.38 -17.74 4.43
N TRP A 614 58.53 -18.49 5.53
CA TRP A 614 57.87 -19.77 5.77
C TRP A 614 58.50 -20.46 6.98
N ALA A 615 57.63 -20.95 7.86
CA ALA A 615 57.96 -21.92 8.88
C ALA A 615 58.11 -23.31 8.23
N TRP A 616 59.19 -24.03 8.55
CA TRP A 616 59.14 -25.29 9.31
C TRP A 616 60.50 -25.98 9.29
N LEU A 617 60.84 -26.49 10.47
CA LEU A 617 62.03 -27.26 10.79
C LEU A 617 61.87 -28.67 10.19
N THR A 618 62.89 -29.20 9.50
CA THR A 618 63.51 -30.51 9.79
C THR A 618 64.64 -30.83 8.81
N TRP A 619 65.51 -31.73 9.26
CA TRP A 619 66.93 -31.75 9.00
C TRP A 619 67.33 -32.91 8.08
N ARG A 620 68.34 -32.62 7.25
CA ARG A 620 69.34 -33.53 6.65
C ARG A 620 69.00 -34.42 5.43
N ARG A 621 69.59 -33.93 4.32
CA ARG A 621 70.76 -34.46 3.56
C ARG A 621 70.52 -35.32 2.31
N SER A 622 71.17 -34.81 1.25
CA SER A 622 71.83 -35.45 0.10
C SER A 622 70.91 -36.23 -0.86
N SER A 623 70.51 -35.65 -2.00
CA SER A 623 71.28 -35.34 -3.23
C SER A 623 71.39 -36.54 -4.19
N GLY A 624 70.87 -36.37 -5.41
CA GLY A 624 71.31 -37.13 -6.58
C GLY A 624 70.18 -37.54 -7.54
N ASP A 625 69.96 -36.67 -8.53
CA ASP A 625 69.16 -36.79 -9.76
C ASP A 625 69.13 -38.17 -10.47
N LEU A 626 67.99 -38.52 -11.08
CA LEU A 626 67.73 -38.55 -12.54
C LEU A 626 66.49 -39.40 -12.91
N LEU A 627 65.53 -38.75 -13.59
CA LEU A 627 64.77 -39.14 -14.80
C LEU A 627 64.24 -40.59 -15.05
N THR A 628 63.04 -40.64 -15.68
CA THR A 628 62.33 -41.73 -16.41
C THR A 628 61.63 -42.81 -15.56
N ASP A 629 60.46 -43.40 -15.86
CA ASP A 629 59.36 -43.27 -16.84
C ASP A 629 58.28 -44.35 -16.44
N ILE A 630 57.09 -44.33 -17.05
CA ILE A 630 56.12 -45.44 -17.25
C ILE A 630 55.10 -45.83 -16.14
N ALA A 631 53.86 -45.36 -16.38
CA ALA A 631 52.54 -46.02 -16.49
C ALA A 631 52.26 -47.48 -16.00
N HIS A 632 51.10 -47.66 -15.33
CA HIS A 632 49.91 -48.53 -15.67
C HIS A 632 49.03 -48.65 -14.40
N LYS A 633 47.71 -48.40 -14.32
CA LYS A 633 46.48 -48.63 -15.12
C LYS A 633 45.91 -50.07 -15.06
N ARG A 634 44.60 -50.10 -14.72
CA ARG A 634 43.53 -51.10 -15.02
C ARG A 634 43.36 -52.24 -14.00
N ALA A 635 42.13 -52.70 -13.69
CA ALA A 635 40.84 -52.52 -14.36
C ALA A 635 39.73 -52.15 -13.36
#